data_AF-A0A483CV06-F1
#
_entry.id   AF-A0A483CV06-F1
#
_cell.length_a   1.000
_cell.length_b   1.000
_cell.length_c   1.000
_cell.angle_alpha   90.00
_cell.angle_beta   90.00
_cell.angle_gamma   90.00
#
_symmetry.space_group_name_H-M   'P 1'
#
loop_
_entity.id
_entity.type
_entity.pdbx_description
1 polymer ?
#
loop_
_entity_poly.entity_id
_entity_poly.type
_entity_poly.pdbx_seq_one_letter_code
_entity_poly.pdbx_strand_id
1 'polypeptide(L)'
;MGLHMISIDFEVKYGEKRQIMESEVHLEEKETPIDLEGITDHAPPSEGEHHLNHIPTPVLVTDTDYTVRFINHAGANLIGEPREACIGQKCYDLFCTPLCNTPQCALSRAIEENLTVHTDSVARLPSGDNPIRYTATPYTDQKGDLIGTVGSITEIADEYLALSEMMNLQEEIQAGNTHARLEPLLFQGETVQRMVQEINATLDAITEPLNIAITSTGQISNGQMLEEISTEYQGQYATLVNNINRCRDGYAALDTVASALRQVAVNDYTCPLNGRYPGIIAEIAESISMIQQQGRDTVERIERIADGDLSDLESLKTNGNHSEDGTFTPALIRMMEVIENMNIDFELLTDAIAAGKITTRIDTAHHQGRYRTIVQSINTALDMLTGPYSEINRAISDIDSSTRETGRGTAEIAKATQKVAITSQQCAELNAQFMGKIEEIERQISDLSASNEEIASSSIEVLERTEQTVLHGKDGVKLGQETREKMASVEEISQQSVRDISELNAQMTEISKIVKLINDIASQTNLLALNAAIEAARAGEHGRGFAVVAGEIRNLAGESKKASQNIEDLIASIIANTNKTAANMEKGYYEISIGVESVNRTIEALNNIVSGAEAASCDIGEIAKAIDGQASVANQIMQAMENGTALNRENLDNIQELAAISEETSASTEEIGGATYELSTITGRLKETMGKFEV
;
A
#
# COMPACT_ATOMS: atom_id res chain seq x y z
N MET A 1 -54.09 88.44 53.80
CA MET A 1 -55.48 87.96 53.68
C MET A 1 -55.68 86.58 54.32
N GLY A 2 -54.84 86.23 55.30
CA GLY A 2 -54.88 84.96 56.05
C GLY A 2 -55.21 85.14 57.53
N LEU A 3 -55.93 86.20 57.90
CA LEU A 3 -56.23 86.53 59.31
C LEU A 3 -57.69 86.97 59.55
N HIS A 4 -58.53 87.10 58.52
CA HIS A 4 -59.92 87.59 58.68
C HIS A 4 -61.00 86.50 58.62
N MET A 5 -60.67 85.30 58.13
CA MET A 5 -61.64 84.19 58.05
C MET A 5 -61.54 83.26 59.28
N ILE A 6 -60.44 83.34 60.03
CA ILE A 6 -60.21 82.58 61.27
C ILE A 6 -60.86 83.29 62.48
N SER A 7 -61.06 84.62 62.45
CA SER A 7 -61.74 85.34 63.54
C SER A 7 -63.25 85.07 63.64
N ILE A 8 -63.92 84.74 62.53
CA ILE A 8 -65.40 84.61 62.50
C ILE A 8 -65.87 83.21 62.90
N ASP A 9 -65.09 82.16 62.60
CA ASP A 9 -65.42 80.77 63.00
C ASP A 9 -65.00 80.45 64.45
N PHE A 10 -64.11 81.25 65.04
CA PHE A 10 -63.75 81.14 66.47
C PHE A 10 -64.85 81.74 67.37
N GLU A 11 -65.52 82.83 66.96
CA GLU A 11 -66.63 83.46 67.72
C GLU A 11 -67.84 82.54 67.93
N VAL A 12 -68.14 81.64 66.98
CA VAL A 12 -69.28 80.70 67.08
C VAL A 12 -68.96 79.49 67.95
N LYS A 13 -67.75 78.93 67.85
CA LYS A 13 -67.35 77.73 68.62
C LYS A 13 -66.91 78.03 70.06
N TYR A 14 -66.42 79.24 70.34
CA TYR A 14 -66.03 79.64 71.71
C TYR A 14 -67.25 80.04 72.56
N GLY A 15 -68.29 80.62 71.96
CA GLY A 15 -69.55 80.96 72.63
C GLY A 15 -70.38 79.73 73.06
N GLU A 16 -70.51 78.71 72.19
CA GLU A 16 -71.32 77.51 72.48
C GLU A 16 -70.68 76.56 73.51
N LYS A 17 -69.34 76.57 73.67
CA LYS A 17 -68.65 75.67 74.61
C LYS A 17 -68.39 76.27 75.99
N ARG A 18 -68.36 77.61 76.12
CA ARG A 18 -68.23 78.27 77.43
C ARG A 18 -69.52 78.21 78.26
N GLN A 19 -70.69 78.16 77.60
CA GLN A 19 -71.99 77.96 78.26
C GLN A 19 -72.13 76.59 78.96
N ILE A 20 -71.25 75.63 78.65
CA ILE A 20 -71.21 74.29 79.26
C ILE A 20 -70.23 74.25 80.46
N MET A 21 -69.32 75.22 80.58
CA MET A 21 -68.32 75.28 81.66
C MET A 21 -68.65 76.31 82.76
N GLU A 22 -69.57 77.26 82.54
CA GLU A 22 -69.95 78.29 83.53
C GLU A 22 -71.19 77.95 84.39
N SER A 23 -71.76 76.73 84.28
CA SER A 23 -72.93 76.31 85.10
C SER A 23 -72.60 75.69 86.46
N GLU A 24 -71.32 75.57 86.83
CA GLU A 24 -70.90 75.08 88.15
C GLU A 24 -69.85 76.04 88.72
N VAL A 25 -69.99 76.37 90.01
CA VAL A 25 -69.19 77.35 90.78
C VAL A 25 -69.74 78.79 90.75
N HIS A 26 -70.86 78.95 91.48
CA HIS A 26 -71.26 80.20 92.11
C HIS A 26 -70.20 80.71 93.08
N LEU A 27 -70.16 82.02 93.28
CA LEU A 27 -70.20 82.76 94.57
C LEU A 27 -69.39 84.06 94.42
N GLU A 28 -70.02 85.21 94.60
CA GLU A 28 -69.40 86.42 95.19
C GLU A 28 -70.51 87.47 95.30
N GLU A 29 -71.11 87.56 96.50
CA GLU A 29 -70.78 88.57 97.52
C GLU A 29 -71.14 89.98 97.05
N LYS A 30 -72.36 90.41 97.41
CA LYS A 30 -72.78 91.81 97.29
C LYS A 30 -72.02 92.64 98.32
N GLU A 31 -70.81 93.05 97.99
CA GLU A 31 -70.11 94.06 98.76
C GLU A 31 -70.72 95.43 98.47
N THR A 32 -71.09 96.13 99.55
CA THR A 32 -71.76 97.43 99.51
C THR A 32 -70.72 98.55 99.30
N PRO A 33 -71.15 99.72 98.80
CA PRO A 33 -70.24 100.79 98.36
C PRO A 33 -69.22 101.20 99.43
N ILE A 34 -67.97 101.38 99.00
CA ILE A 34 -66.87 101.83 99.85
C ILE A 34 -66.98 103.36 100.01
N ASP A 35 -67.11 103.84 101.25
CA ASP A 35 -67.13 105.26 101.62
C ASP A 35 -65.69 105.80 101.70
N LEU A 36 -65.31 106.72 100.81
CA LEU A 36 -63.95 107.27 100.72
C LEU A 36 -63.98 108.78 101.01
N GLU A 37 -63.42 109.19 102.15
CA GLU A 37 -63.31 110.59 102.57
C GLU A 37 -62.11 111.29 101.90
N GLY A 38 -62.40 112.41 101.23
CA GLY A 38 -61.42 113.43 100.86
C GLY A 38 -60.63 113.18 99.57
N ILE A 39 -61.19 113.56 98.41
CA ILE A 39 -60.42 113.90 97.21
C ILE A 39 -61.09 115.12 96.51
N THR A 40 -60.69 116.32 96.96
CA THR A 40 -60.82 117.69 96.36
C THR A 40 -62.24 118.29 96.17
N ASP A 41 -62.47 119.60 96.36
CA ASP A 41 -61.82 120.77 95.74
C ASP A 41 -60.66 121.44 96.52
N HIS A 42 -59.55 121.64 95.80
CA HIS A 42 -58.40 122.54 96.06
C HIS A 42 -57.67 122.50 97.44
N ALA A 43 -56.77 121.52 97.65
CA ALA A 43 -55.61 121.55 98.59
C ALA A 43 -54.61 120.40 98.26
N PRO A 44 -53.37 120.31 98.83
CA PRO A 44 -52.35 119.30 98.45
C PRO A 44 -52.80 117.86 98.77
N PRO A 45 -52.18 116.79 98.21
CA PRO A 45 -52.85 115.50 97.99
C PRO A 45 -53.37 114.91 99.29
N SER A 46 -54.64 114.52 99.28
CA SER A 46 -55.26 113.77 100.37
C SER A 46 -54.68 112.36 100.47
N GLU A 47 -54.62 111.80 101.67
CA GLU A 47 -53.98 110.50 101.95
C GLU A 47 -54.46 109.35 101.03
N GLY A 48 -55.72 109.36 100.58
CA GLY A 48 -56.30 108.32 99.73
C GLY A 48 -55.66 108.17 98.34
N GLU A 49 -55.32 109.28 97.68
CA GLU A 49 -54.64 109.23 96.37
C GLU A 49 -53.22 108.68 96.49
N HIS A 50 -52.54 108.91 97.62
CA HIS A 50 -51.19 108.43 97.84
C HIS A 50 -51.13 106.91 97.95
N HIS A 51 -52.15 106.29 98.57
CA HIS A 51 -52.22 104.82 98.70
C HIS A 51 -52.54 104.13 97.37
N LEU A 52 -53.51 104.63 96.60
CA LEU A 52 -53.89 104.03 95.31
C LEU A 52 -52.76 104.10 94.26
N ASN A 53 -51.86 105.09 94.35
CA ASN A 53 -50.71 105.21 93.46
C ASN A 53 -49.61 104.16 93.68
N HIS A 54 -49.61 103.45 94.80
CA HIS A 54 -48.62 102.41 95.09
C HIS A 54 -49.13 100.99 94.81
N ILE A 55 -50.38 100.85 94.37
CA ILE A 55 -50.91 99.57 93.92
C ILE A 55 -50.24 99.23 92.57
N PRO A 56 -49.56 98.07 92.44
CA PRO A 56 -48.83 97.69 91.23
C PRO A 56 -49.78 97.32 90.07
N THR A 57 -51.04 97.07 90.38
CA THR A 57 -52.09 96.81 89.39
C THR A 57 -52.65 98.13 88.86
N PRO A 58 -52.90 98.24 87.55
CA PRO A 58 -53.67 99.34 86.97
C PRO A 58 -54.98 99.59 87.71
N VAL A 59 -55.16 100.80 88.26
CA VAL A 59 -56.39 101.23 88.94
C VAL A 59 -56.85 102.57 88.36
N LEU A 60 -58.15 102.67 88.08
CA LEU A 60 -58.85 103.79 87.47
C LEU A 60 -60.03 104.19 88.35
N VAL A 61 -60.31 105.49 88.50
CA VAL A 61 -61.53 106.00 89.13
C VAL A 61 -62.22 106.95 88.19
N THR A 62 -63.51 106.74 87.97
CA THR A 62 -64.33 107.55 87.07
C THR A 62 -65.56 108.08 87.79
N ASP A 63 -66.11 109.20 87.33
CA ASP A 63 -67.44 109.65 87.75
C ASP A 63 -68.57 108.90 87.03
N THR A 64 -69.82 109.23 87.38
CA THR A 64 -71.02 108.64 86.77
C THR A 64 -71.19 108.93 85.28
N ASP A 65 -70.51 109.95 84.75
CA ASP A 65 -70.45 110.23 83.32
C ASP A 65 -69.24 109.54 82.65
N TYR A 66 -68.57 108.60 83.32
CA TYR A 66 -67.38 107.86 82.86
C TYR A 66 -66.13 108.72 82.67
N THR A 67 -66.10 109.91 83.26
CA THR A 67 -64.95 110.81 83.21
C THR A 67 -63.92 110.35 84.21
N VAL A 68 -62.68 110.15 83.77
CA VAL A 68 -61.58 109.74 84.64
C VAL A 68 -61.26 110.84 85.63
N ARG A 69 -61.43 110.54 86.91
CA ARG A 69 -61.10 111.43 88.03
C ARG A 69 -59.73 111.11 88.60
N PHE A 70 -59.35 109.84 88.59
CA PHE A 70 -58.04 109.40 89.04
C PHE A 70 -57.59 108.18 88.24
N ILE A 71 -56.29 108.05 88.03
CA ILE A 71 -55.68 106.82 87.53
C ILE A 71 -54.31 106.68 88.19
N ASN A 72 -53.93 105.48 88.61
CA ASN A 72 -52.61 105.27 89.21
C ASN A 72 -51.50 105.16 88.15
N HIS A 73 -50.23 105.15 88.59
CA HIS A 73 -49.09 105.01 87.69
C HIS A 73 -49.14 103.73 86.83
N ALA A 74 -49.61 102.61 87.39
CA ALA A 74 -49.74 101.37 86.64
C ALA A 74 -50.78 101.48 85.52
N GLY A 75 -51.92 102.14 85.77
CA GLY A 75 -52.96 102.35 84.76
C GLY A 75 -52.58 103.36 83.68
N ALA A 76 -51.89 104.44 84.06
CA ALA A 76 -51.36 105.39 83.09
C ALA A 76 -50.30 104.73 82.17
N ASN A 77 -49.40 103.93 82.75
CA ASN A 77 -48.41 103.18 81.98
C ASN A 77 -49.03 102.16 81.03
N LEU A 78 -50.13 101.50 81.44
CA LEU A 78 -50.85 100.58 80.57
C LEU A 78 -51.40 101.31 79.33
N ILE A 79 -52.02 102.48 79.52
CA ILE A 79 -52.55 103.30 78.41
C ILE A 79 -51.40 103.90 77.56
N GLY A 80 -50.26 104.17 78.19
CA GLY A 80 -49.09 104.78 77.55
C GLY A 80 -49.09 106.31 77.53
N GLU A 81 -50.01 106.95 78.27
CA GLU A 81 -50.14 108.41 78.36
C GLU A 81 -49.81 108.89 79.79
N PRO A 82 -49.26 110.11 79.97
CA PRO A 82 -48.99 110.65 81.30
C PRO A 82 -50.29 110.87 82.07
N ARG A 83 -50.25 110.63 83.38
CA ARG A 83 -51.43 110.61 84.27
C ARG A 83 -52.27 111.88 84.16
N GLU A 84 -51.63 113.04 84.05
CA GLU A 84 -52.29 114.34 83.93
C GLU A 84 -53.10 114.47 82.63
N ALA A 85 -52.70 113.77 81.56
CA ALA A 85 -53.42 113.74 80.30
C ALA A 85 -54.62 112.80 80.33
N CYS A 86 -54.58 111.73 81.14
CA CYS A 86 -55.69 110.79 81.29
C CYS A 86 -56.83 111.37 82.14
N ILE A 87 -56.52 112.20 83.14
CA ILE A 87 -57.53 112.79 84.04
C ILE A 87 -58.37 113.82 83.27
N GLY A 88 -59.69 113.69 83.36
CA GLY A 88 -60.66 114.52 82.64
C GLY A 88 -61.11 113.96 81.30
N GLN A 89 -60.46 112.91 80.78
CA GLN A 89 -60.93 112.20 79.58
C GLN A 89 -61.99 111.14 79.93
N LYS A 90 -62.71 110.64 78.92
CA LYS A 90 -63.67 109.54 79.09
C LYS A 90 -62.96 108.20 79.02
N CYS A 91 -63.28 107.27 79.92
CA CYS A 91 -62.57 105.98 80.00
C CYS A 91 -62.66 105.16 78.71
N TYR A 92 -63.76 105.27 77.96
CA TYR A 92 -63.94 104.57 76.70
C TYR A 92 -63.05 105.09 75.57
N ASP A 93 -62.64 106.36 75.62
CA ASP A 93 -61.70 106.93 74.65
C ASP A 93 -60.26 106.49 74.94
N LEU A 94 -59.96 106.14 76.20
CA LEU A 94 -58.63 105.68 76.61
C LEU A 94 -58.41 104.20 76.34
N PHE A 95 -59.36 103.34 76.73
CA PHE A 95 -59.19 101.88 76.63
C PHE A 95 -59.75 101.27 75.35
N CYS A 96 -60.67 101.96 74.68
CA CYS A 96 -61.24 101.58 73.38
C CYS A 96 -61.62 100.09 73.28
N THR A 97 -62.14 99.50 74.36
CA THR A 97 -62.54 98.09 74.32
C THR A 97 -63.79 97.95 73.44
N PRO A 98 -63.97 96.83 72.74
CA PRO A 98 -65.17 96.61 71.93
C PRO A 98 -66.48 96.61 72.76
N LEU A 99 -66.39 96.53 74.08
CA LEU A 99 -67.53 96.56 75.00
C LEU A 99 -67.86 97.99 75.48
N CYS A 100 -67.00 98.97 75.23
CA CYS A 100 -67.25 100.37 75.58
C CYS A 100 -68.52 100.91 74.91
N ASN A 101 -69.29 101.74 75.64
CA ASN A 101 -70.58 102.29 75.20
C ASN A 101 -71.66 101.24 74.85
N THR A 102 -71.49 99.99 75.28
CA THR A 102 -72.51 98.95 75.20
C THR A 102 -73.06 98.64 76.61
N PRO A 103 -74.25 98.02 76.73
CA PRO A 103 -74.77 97.54 78.01
C PRO A 103 -73.86 96.52 78.71
N GLN A 104 -72.87 95.96 78.00
CA GLN A 104 -71.91 94.98 78.53
C GLN A 104 -70.64 95.64 79.08
N CYS A 105 -70.53 96.97 79.00
CA CYS A 105 -69.42 97.70 79.58
C CYS A 105 -69.39 97.49 81.10
N ALA A 106 -68.26 97.00 81.62
CA ALA A 106 -68.08 96.73 83.05
C ALA A 106 -68.41 97.96 83.92
N LEU A 107 -67.99 99.17 83.51
CA LEU A 107 -68.32 100.41 84.24
C LEU A 107 -69.82 100.73 84.21
N SER A 108 -70.46 100.63 83.04
CA SER A 108 -71.90 100.92 82.90
C SER A 108 -72.73 99.98 83.77
N ARG A 109 -72.39 98.69 83.75
CA ARG A 109 -73.06 97.67 84.56
C ARG A 109 -72.83 97.89 86.05
N ALA A 110 -71.61 98.23 86.44
CA ALA A 110 -71.32 98.51 87.84
C ALA A 110 -72.10 99.71 88.39
N ILE A 111 -72.34 100.74 87.57
CA ILE A 111 -73.16 101.92 87.94
C ILE A 111 -74.66 101.58 87.97
N GLU A 112 -75.20 100.94 86.93
CA GLU A 112 -76.63 100.61 86.85
C GLU A 112 -77.06 99.55 87.87
N GLU A 113 -76.24 98.52 88.05
CA GLU A 113 -76.53 97.40 88.96
C GLU A 113 -76.10 97.69 90.40
N ASN A 114 -75.29 98.75 90.61
CA ASN A 114 -74.66 99.12 91.87
C ASN A 114 -73.89 97.96 92.53
N LEU A 115 -73.09 97.23 91.74
CA LEU A 115 -72.32 96.03 92.13
C LEU A 115 -70.95 95.98 91.44
N THR A 116 -70.01 95.20 92.00
CA THR A 116 -68.73 94.90 91.33
C THR A 116 -68.93 93.98 90.12
N VAL A 117 -68.35 94.33 88.97
CA VAL A 117 -68.47 93.56 87.71
C VAL A 117 -67.09 93.30 87.10
N HIS A 118 -66.85 92.06 86.67
CA HIS A 118 -65.64 91.65 85.93
C HIS A 118 -65.98 91.36 84.47
N THR A 119 -65.11 91.73 83.54
CA THR A 119 -65.28 91.41 82.11
C THR A 119 -63.94 91.29 81.40
N ASP A 120 -63.79 90.21 80.63
CA ASP A 120 -62.64 90.03 79.74
C ASP A 120 -62.92 90.69 78.41
N SER A 121 -61.95 91.47 77.95
CA SER A 121 -62.01 92.12 76.67
C SER A 121 -60.60 92.35 76.14
N VAL A 122 -60.51 93.03 75.02
CA VAL A 122 -59.23 93.47 74.47
C VAL A 122 -59.24 94.99 74.51
N ALA A 123 -58.35 95.58 75.30
CA ALA A 123 -58.13 97.03 75.26
C ALA A 123 -57.34 97.36 74.01
N ARG A 124 -57.89 98.27 73.20
CA ARG A 124 -57.25 98.74 71.98
C ARG A 124 -56.46 99.99 72.30
N LEU A 125 -55.26 99.77 72.81
CA LEU A 125 -54.36 100.82 73.26
C LEU A 125 -53.43 101.21 72.10
N PRO A 126 -52.84 102.41 72.12
CA PRO A 126 -51.85 102.81 71.10
C PRO A 126 -50.67 101.84 70.98
N SER A 127 -50.35 101.10 72.06
CA SER A 127 -49.31 100.07 72.10
C SER A 127 -49.71 98.74 71.43
N GLY A 128 -51.00 98.54 71.12
CA GLY A 128 -51.54 97.32 70.53
C GLY A 128 -52.78 96.80 71.26
N ASP A 129 -53.38 95.78 70.67
CA ASP A 129 -54.51 95.04 71.25
C ASP A 129 -54.01 94.22 72.45
N ASN A 130 -54.34 94.67 73.66
CA ASN A 130 -53.97 93.98 74.89
C ASN A 130 -55.18 93.23 75.46
N PRO A 131 -55.14 91.89 75.53
CA PRO A 131 -56.14 91.10 76.24
C PRO A 131 -56.12 91.48 77.73
N ILE A 132 -57.22 92.04 78.21
CA ILE A 132 -57.36 92.51 79.59
C ILE A 132 -58.63 91.95 80.23
N ARG A 133 -58.57 91.78 81.54
CA ARG A 133 -59.70 91.61 82.43
C ARG A 133 -59.93 92.92 83.17
N TYR A 134 -61.09 93.54 82.96
CA TYR A 134 -61.48 94.78 83.64
C TYR A 134 -62.47 94.48 84.76
N THR A 135 -62.19 94.99 85.95
CA THR A 135 -63.07 94.94 87.13
C THR A 135 -63.56 96.35 87.45
N ALA A 136 -64.85 96.57 87.67
CA ALA A 136 -65.42 97.87 88.01
C ALA A 136 -66.30 97.77 89.28
N THR A 137 -66.17 98.72 90.22
CA THR A 137 -66.91 98.77 91.49
C THR A 137 -67.42 100.19 91.77
N PRO A 138 -68.71 100.39 92.09
CA PRO A 138 -69.27 101.72 92.39
C PRO A 138 -68.84 102.29 93.75
N TYR A 139 -68.72 103.62 93.87
CA TYR A 139 -68.45 104.32 95.13
C TYR A 139 -69.36 105.55 95.33
N THR A 140 -69.69 105.87 96.59
CA THR A 140 -70.72 106.86 97.02
C THR A 140 -70.14 108.00 97.87
N ASP A 141 -70.85 109.14 97.96
CA ASP A 141 -70.49 110.29 98.80
C ASP A 141 -70.97 110.14 100.25
N GLN A 142 -70.64 111.10 101.12
CA GLN A 142 -71.00 111.11 102.55
C GLN A 142 -72.51 111.16 102.82
N LYS A 143 -73.33 111.52 101.83
CA LYS A 143 -74.79 111.49 101.93
C LYS A 143 -75.37 110.17 101.39
N GLY A 144 -74.52 109.30 100.86
CA GLY A 144 -74.86 108.03 100.23
C GLY A 144 -75.20 108.14 98.75
N ASP A 145 -74.98 109.30 98.12
CA ASP A 145 -75.27 109.52 96.71
C ASP A 145 -74.11 108.98 95.85
N LEU A 146 -74.42 108.18 94.83
CA LEU A 146 -73.43 107.54 93.95
C LEU A 146 -72.62 108.58 93.17
N ILE A 147 -71.30 108.55 93.29
CA ILE A 147 -70.40 109.53 92.64
C ILE A 147 -69.66 108.95 91.44
N GLY A 148 -69.47 107.63 91.38
CA GLY A 148 -68.69 107.02 90.30
C GLY A 148 -68.30 105.56 90.54
N THR A 149 -67.25 105.11 89.84
CA THR A 149 -66.69 103.75 89.98
C THR A 149 -65.17 103.75 90.09
N VAL A 150 -64.63 102.83 90.90
CA VAL A 150 -63.22 102.43 90.93
C VAL A 150 -63.10 101.12 90.13
N GLY A 151 -62.16 101.04 89.19
CA GLY A 151 -61.90 99.82 88.44
C GLY A 151 -60.42 99.44 88.39
N SER A 152 -60.15 98.14 88.30
CA SER A 152 -58.80 97.57 88.19
C SER A 152 -58.66 96.70 86.94
N ILE A 153 -57.47 96.65 86.34
CA ILE A 153 -57.22 95.94 85.07
C ILE A 153 -56.08 94.92 85.21
N THR A 154 -56.27 93.72 84.68
CA THR A 154 -55.26 92.63 84.66
C THR A 154 -55.03 92.14 83.22
N GLU A 155 -53.77 91.95 82.79
CA GLU A 155 -53.44 91.39 81.46
C GLU A 155 -53.49 89.84 81.44
N ILE A 156 -53.94 89.23 80.33
CA ILE A 156 -54.16 87.76 80.19
C ILE A 156 -53.57 87.13 78.90
N ALA A 157 -52.47 87.65 78.35
CA ALA A 157 -51.95 87.25 77.04
C ALA A 157 -51.37 85.82 76.92
N ASP A 158 -50.66 85.32 77.94
CA ASP A 158 -49.93 84.04 77.88
C ASP A 158 -50.85 82.81 77.80
N GLU A 159 -52.01 82.88 78.45
CA GLU A 159 -53.01 81.80 78.43
C GLU A 159 -53.64 81.60 77.05
N TYR A 160 -53.71 82.67 76.25
CA TYR A 160 -54.28 82.63 74.91
C TYR A 160 -53.35 81.98 73.89
N LEU A 161 -52.03 82.16 74.02
CA LEU A 161 -51.04 81.62 73.07
C LEU A 161 -50.89 80.10 73.16
N ALA A 162 -50.94 79.53 74.39
CA ALA A 162 -50.67 78.12 74.61
C ALA A 162 -51.68 77.17 73.91
N LEU A 163 -52.94 77.58 73.82
CA LEU A 163 -54.01 76.77 73.24
C LEU A 163 -53.88 76.64 71.70
N SER A 164 -53.33 77.66 71.04
CA SER A 164 -53.25 77.70 69.57
C SER A 164 -52.17 76.77 69.01
N GLU A 165 -51.01 76.67 69.66
CA GLU A 165 -49.88 75.86 69.18
C GLU A 165 -50.15 74.34 69.26
N MET A 166 -50.85 73.87 70.30
CA MET A 166 -51.16 72.44 70.44
C MET A 166 -52.07 71.92 69.33
N MET A 167 -52.95 72.75 68.78
CA MET A 167 -53.85 72.34 67.70
C MET A 167 -53.10 72.12 66.37
N ASN A 168 -52.05 72.90 66.09
CA ASN A 168 -51.24 72.75 64.87
C ASN A 168 -50.45 71.44 64.85
N LEU A 169 -49.82 71.03 65.96
CA LEU A 169 -49.05 69.78 66.00
C LEU A 169 -49.92 68.55 65.69
N GLN A 170 -51.19 68.57 66.11
CA GLN A 170 -52.12 67.47 65.89
C GLN A 170 -52.41 67.25 64.38
N GLU A 171 -52.56 68.33 63.60
CA GLU A 171 -52.81 68.22 62.15
C GLU A 171 -51.63 67.60 61.40
N GLU A 172 -50.40 68.01 61.74
CA GLU A 172 -49.18 67.50 61.09
C GLU A 172 -48.99 65.98 61.28
N ILE A 173 -49.26 65.45 62.48
CA ILE A 173 -49.14 64.01 62.75
C ILE A 173 -50.20 63.22 61.98
N GLN A 174 -51.43 63.71 61.86
CA GLN A 174 -52.49 63.05 61.08
C GLN A 174 -52.18 63.02 59.57
N ALA A 175 -51.44 64.01 59.05
CA ALA A 175 -50.98 64.03 57.67
C ALA A 175 -49.83 63.05 57.38
N GLY A 176 -49.34 62.31 58.39
CA GLY A 176 -48.23 61.37 58.27
C GLY A 176 -46.85 62.02 58.39
N ASN A 177 -46.77 63.31 58.75
CA ASN A 177 -45.51 63.99 59.03
C ASN A 177 -45.05 63.74 60.47
N THR A 178 -44.42 62.59 60.70
CA THR A 178 -43.90 62.21 62.02
C THR A 178 -42.67 63.03 62.46
N HIS A 179 -42.22 64.01 61.66
CA HIS A 179 -41.10 64.91 61.97
C HIS A 179 -41.52 66.25 62.58
N ALA A 180 -42.82 66.59 62.61
CA ALA A 180 -43.29 67.85 63.22
C ALA A 180 -43.05 67.90 64.75
N ARG A 181 -42.67 69.06 65.30
CA ARG A 181 -42.31 69.24 66.73
C ARG A 181 -42.86 70.56 67.29
N LEU A 182 -43.12 70.62 68.60
CA LEU A 182 -43.49 71.85 69.33
C LEU A 182 -42.24 72.60 69.83
N GLU A 183 -42.26 73.95 69.77
CA GLU A 183 -41.16 74.84 70.15
C GLU A 183 -41.24 75.27 71.65
N PRO A 184 -40.34 74.82 72.54
CA PRO A 184 -40.48 75.01 73.99
C PRO A 184 -40.41 76.46 74.48
N LEU A 185 -39.71 77.33 73.76
CA LEU A 185 -39.45 78.73 74.17
C LEU A 185 -40.66 79.65 74.04
N LEU A 186 -41.71 79.23 73.32
CA LEU A 186 -42.92 80.01 73.10
C LEU A 186 -43.88 80.02 74.32
N PHE A 187 -43.62 79.19 75.33
CA PHE A 187 -44.52 79.02 76.47
C PHE A 187 -43.85 79.46 77.78
N GLN A 188 -44.48 80.37 78.53
CA GLN A 188 -44.05 80.77 79.88
C GLN A 188 -44.73 79.90 80.95
N GLY A 189 -43.94 79.41 81.92
CA GLY A 189 -44.39 78.54 83.00
C GLY A 189 -43.77 77.13 82.95
N GLU A 190 -43.16 76.71 84.04
CA GLU A 190 -42.37 75.47 84.14
C GLU A 190 -43.18 74.21 83.77
N THR A 191 -44.47 74.18 84.11
CA THR A 191 -45.35 73.03 83.85
C THR A 191 -45.65 72.83 82.35
N VAL A 192 -45.80 73.91 81.58
CA VAL A 192 -46.16 73.83 80.15
C VAL A 192 -44.95 73.41 79.31
N GLN A 193 -43.75 73.89 79.63
CA GLN A 193 -42.51 73.49 78.94
C GLN A 193 -42.21 72.00 79.10
N ARG A 194 -42.49 71.40 80.27
CA ARG A 194 -42.27 69.96 80.49
C ARG A 194 -43.18 69.11 79.59
N MET A 195 -44.43 69.54 79.41
CA MET A 195 -45.40 68.83 78.57
C MET A 195 -44.98 68.82 77.09
N VAL A 196 -44.44 69.94 76.60
CA VAL A 196 -43.90 70.04 75.22
C VAL A 196 -42.73 69.07 74.99
N GLN A 197 -41.81 68.97 75.96
CA GLN A 197 -40.67 68.05 75.87
C GLN A 197 -41.11 66.58 75.85
N GLU A 198 -42.08 66.21 76.68
CA GLU A 198 -42.63 64.84 76.72
C GLU A 198 -43.34 64.46 75.39
N ILE A 199 -44.04 65.40 74.76
CA ILE A 199 -44.69 65.18 73.46
C ILE A 199 -43.66 64.94 72.34
N ASN A 200 -42.61 65.77 72.26
CA ASN A 200 -41.57 65.63 71.24
C ASN A 200 -40.77 64.32 71.39
N ALA A 201 -40.42 63.92 72.62
CA ALA A 201 -39.71 62.67 72.88
C ALA A 201 -40.50 61.43 72.44
N THR A 202 -41.82 61.47 72.51
CA THR A 202 -42.69 60.38 72.05
C THR A 202 -42.64 60.23 70.52
N LEU A 203 -42.54 61.33 69.77
CA LEU A 203 -42.44 61.30 68.31
C LEU A 203 -41.10 60.77 67.82
N ASP A 204 -40.00 61.09 68.51
CA ASP A 204 -38.67 60.57 68.17
C ASP A 204 -38.60 59.04 68.27
N ALA A 205 -39.31 58.43 69.23
CA ALA A 205 -39.32 56.98 69.43
C ALA A 205 -39.98 56.18 68.29
N ILE A 206 -40.80 56.82 67.43
CA ILE A 206 -41.59 56.13 66.39
C ILE A 206 -40.97 56.29 64.99
N THR A 207 -40.24 57.37 64.73
CA THR A 207 -39.77 57.72 63.37
C THR A 207 -38.63 56.81 62.87
N GLU A 208 -37.62 56.53 63.68
CA GLU A 208 -36.42 55.78 63.26
C GLU A 208 -36.73 54.34 62.80
N PRO A 209 -37.48 53.51 63.56
CA PRO A 209 -37.75 52.14 63.15
C PRO A 209 -38.60 52.03 61.88
N LEU A 210 -39.46 53.03 61.61
CA LEU A 210 -40.33 53.06 60.45
C LEU A 210 -39.53 53.22 59.14
N ASN A 211 -38.48 54.06 59.16
CA ASN A 211 -37.62 54.31 58.00
C ASN A 211 -36.80 53.08 57.59
N ILE A 212 -36.29 52.32 58.55
CA ILE A 212 -35.53 51.09 58.29
C ILE A 212 -36.39 50.05 57.57
N ALA A 213 -37.65 49.91 58.00
CA ALA A 213 -38.60 48.98 57.40
C ALA A 213 -38.91 49.35 55.93
N ILE A 214 -39.12 50.63 55.64
CA ILE A 214 -39.39 51.13 54.28
C ILE A 214 -38.19 50.86 53.37
N THR A 215 -36.98 51.20 53.82
CA THR A 215 -35.76 51.07 53.00
C THR A 215 -35.44 49.61 52.68
N SER A 216 -35.48 48.74 53.69
CA SER A 216 -35.13 47.31 53.53
C SER A 216 -36.13 46.58 52.63
N THR A 217 -37.42 46.90 52.73
CA THR A 217 -38.44 46.29 51.87
C THR A 217 -38.27 46.71 50.41
N GLY A 218 -37.84 47.96 50.16
CA GLY A 218 -37.51 48.45 48.83
C GLY A 218 -36.34 47.71 48.16
N GLN A 219 -35.29 47.37 48.93
CA GLN A 219 -34.12 46.63 48.41
C GLN A 219 -34.48 45.18 48.04
N ILE A 220 -35.26 44.48 48.86
CA ILE A 220 -35.73 43.11 48.56
C ILE A 220 -36.55 43.09 47.25
N SER A 221 -37.47 44.04 47.09
CA SER A 221 -38.33 44.11 45.89
C SER A 221 -37.55 44.34 44.60
N ASN A 222 -36.39 44.98 44.68
CA ASN A 222 -35.53 45.26 43.52
C ASN A 222 -34.45 44.20 43.29
N GLY A 223 -34.46 43.09 44.05
CA GLY A 223 -33.47 42.03 43.94
C GLY A 223 -32.06 42.46 44.34
N GLN A 224 -31.94 43.42 45.28
CA GLN A 224 -30.66 43.87 45.80
C GLN A 224 -30.32 43.16 47.11
N MET A 225 -29.05 42.81 47.29
CA MET A 225 -28.57 42.16 48.51
C MET A 225 -28.61 43.16 49.68
N LEU A 226 -29.28 42.78 50.76
CA LEU A 226 -29.42 43.57 51.98
C LEU A 226 -28.15 43.53 52.84
N GLU A 227 -27.80 44.66 53.47
CA GLU A 227 -26.82 44.71 54.57
C GLU A 227 -27.46 44.30 55.91
N GLU A 228 -26.64 43.87 56.87
CA GLU A 228 -27.12 43.47 58.19
C GLU A 228 -27.56 44.67 59.03
N ILE A 229 -28.82 44.67 59.45
CA ILE A 229 -29.31 45.64 60.43
C ILE A 229 -28.87 45.14 61.81
N SER A 230 -27.89 45.83 62.40
CA SER A 230 -27.21 45.44 63.66
C SER A 230 -27.68 46.21 64.89
N THR A 231 -28.56 47.21 64.73
CA THR A 231 -29.12 48.01 65.82
C THR A 231 -30.07 47.18 66.70
N GLU A 232 -29.86 47.21 68.02
CA GLU A 232 -30.73 46.49 68.98
C GLU A 232 -32.04 47.25 69.23
N TYR A 233 -33.15 46.62 68.87
CA TYR A 233 -34.49 47.08 69.20
C TYR A 233 -35.16 46.15 70.20
N GLN A 234 -36.13 46.66 70.96
CA GLN A 234 -36.91 45.89 71.94
C GLN A 234 -38.37 45.80 71.51
N GLY A 235 -39.06 44.74 71.93
CA GLY A 235 -40.48 44.53 71.62
C GLY A 235 -40.76 44.29 70.13
N GLN A 236 -41.77 44.95 69.58
CA GLN A 236 -42.24 44.69 68.20
C GLN A 236 -41.21 45.04 67.13
N TYR A 237 -40.33 46.01 67.36
CA TYR A 237 -39.28 46.40 66.42
C TYR A 237 -38.17 45.35 66.30
N ALA A 238 -37.86 44.61 67.38
CA ALA A 238 -36.92 43.48 67.34
C ALA A 238 -37.41 42.37 66.39
N THR A 239 -38.71 42.10 66.42
CA THR A 239 -39.36 41.13 65.54
C THR A 239 -39.28 41.56 64.07
N LEU A 240 -39.47 42.86 63.79
CA LEU A 240 -39.40 43.41 62.44
C LEU A 240 -38.00 43.29 61.84
N VAL A 241 -36.96 43.66 62.60
CA VAL A 241 -35.56 43.56 62.16
C VAL A 241 -35.13 42.10 61.95
N ASN A 242 -35.51 41.20 62.86
CA ASN A 242 -35.22 39.77 62.70
C ASN A 242 -35.89 39.17 61.45
N ASN A 243 -37.10 39.59 61.11
CA ASN A 243 -37.76 39.13 59.89
C ASN A 243 -37.06 39.65 58.62
N ILE A 244 -36.58 40.90 58.63
CA ILE A 244 -35.81 41.48 57.51
C ILE A 244 -34.47 40.75 57.33
N ASN A 245 -33.72 40.52 58.41
CA ASN A 245 -32.46 39.78 58.36
C ASN A 245 -32.66 38.31 57.92
N ARG A 246 -33.76 37.65 58.29
CA ARG A 246 -34.11 36.31 57.75
C ARG A 246 -34.42 36.33 56.26
N CYS A 247 -34.98 37.43 55.74
CA CYS A 247 -35.25 37.59 54.32
C CYS A 247 -33.95 37.73 53.51
N ARG A 248 -32.96 38.46 54.03
CA ARG A 248 -31.59 38.53 53.49
C ARG A 248 -30.97 37.13 53.33
N ASP A 249 -31.02 36.31 54.39
CA ASP A 249 -30.40 34.97 54.38
C ASP A 249 -31.05 34.04 53.35
N GLY A 250 -32.38 34.14 53.16
CA GLY A 250 -33.08 33.40 52.11
C GLY A 250 -32.67 33.82 50.69
N TYR A 251 -32.37 35.10 50.48
CA TYR A 251 -31.94 35.62 49.18
C TYR A 251 -30.53 35.15 48.80
N ALA A 252 -29.59 35.12 49.76
CA ALA A 252 -28.23 34.61 49.53
C ALA A 252 -28.21 33.12 49.13
N ALA A 253 -29.13 32.33 49.69
CA ALA A 253 -29.30 30.92 49.33
C ALA A 253 -29.78 30.73 47.88
N LEU A 254 -30.68 31.59 47.39
CA LEU A 254 -31.16 31.56 46.00
C LEU A 254 -30.05 31.86 44.99
N ASP A 255 -29.16 32.81 45.27
CA ASP A 255 -28.03 33.14 44.39
C ASP A 255 -27.04 31.98 44.23
N THR A 256 -26.81 31.23 45.32
CA THR A 256 -25.95 30.03 45.31
C THR A 256 -26.55 28.93 44.43
N VAL A 257 -27.85 28.67 44.56
CA VAL A 257 -28.58 27.69 43.76
C VAL A 257 -28.64 28.11 42.27
N ALA A 258 -28.83 29.40 41.99
CA ALA A 258 -28.79 29.94 40.63
C ALA A 258 -27.41 29.77 39.97
N SER A 259 -26.33 29.91 40.74
CA SER A 259 -24.96 29.69 40.26
C SER A 259 -24.71 28.22 39.91
N ALA A 260 -25.19 27.27 40.71
CA ALA A 260 -25.09 25.83 40.41
C ALA A 260 -25.86 25.45 39.13
N LEU A 261 -27.04 26.04 38.91
CA LEU A 261 -27.80 25.86 37.65
C LEU A 261 -27.03 26.37 36.42
N ARG A 262 -26.27 27.46 36.54
CA ARG A 262 -25.41 27.93 35.43
C ARG A 262 -24.31 26.93 35.08
N GLN A 263 -23.74 26.25 36.06
CA GLN A 263 -22.74 25.20 35.83
C GLN A 263 -23.34 23.98 35.12
N VAL A 264 -24.51 23.53 35.58
CA VAL A 264 -25.27 22.47 34.90
C VAL A 264 -25.59 22.84 33.45
N ALA A 265 -25.95 24.10 33.17
CA ALA A 265 -26.25 24.57 31.82
C ALA A 265 -25.06 24.54 30.84
N VAL A 266 -23.82 24.57 31.36
CA VAL A 266 -22.59 24.40 30.57
C VAL A 266 -22.03 22.96 30.62
N ASN A 267 -22.81 22.00 31.11
CA ASN A 267 -22.45 20.60 31.33
C ASN A 267 -21.34 20.37 32.37
N ASP A 268 -21.12 21.31 33.29
CA ASP A 268 -20.25 21.08 34.47
C ASP A 268 -21.08 20.56 35.64
N TYR A 269 -20.97 19.25 35.87
CA TYR A 269 -21.66 18.55 36.93
C TYR A 269 -20.79 18.34 38.18
N THR A 270 -19.59 18.93 38.26
CA THR A 270 -18.60 18.60 39.31
C THR A 270 -18.73 19.42 40.58
N CYS A 271 -19.41 20.57 40.53
CA CYS A 271 -19.52 21.50 41.65
C CYS A 271 -20.66 21.10 42.63
N PRO A 272 -20.35 20.69 43.88
CA PRO A 272 -21.36 20.25 44.83
C PRO A 272 -22.09 21.43 45.49
N LEU A 273 -23.42 21.32 45.60
CA LEU A 273 -24.26 22.25 46.37
C LEU A 273 -24.17 21.94 47.87
N ASN A 274 -23.14 22.47 48.53
CA ASN A 274 -22.91 22.27 49.97
C ASN A 274 -23.55 23.41 50.79
N GLY A 275 -24.72 23.17 51.39
CA GLY A 275 -25.40 24.13 52.26
C GLY A 275 -26.68 23.58 52.89
N ARG A 276 -27.10 24.12 54.04
CA ARG A 276 -28.38 23.75 54.69
C ARG A 276 -29.43 24.79 54.33
N TYR A 277 -30.25 24.47 53.34
CA TYR A 277 -31.25 25.40 52.80
C TYR A 277 -32.60 25.20 53.49
N PRO A 278 -33.33 26.27 53.85
CA PRO A 278 -34.67 26.17 54.41
C PRO A 278 -35.76 26.18 53.33
N GLY A 279 -36.80 25.35 53.52
CA GLY A 279 -38.03 25.36 52.71
C GLY A 279 -37.79 24.99 51.23
N ILE A 280 -38.47 25.69 50.32
CA ILE A 280 -38.47 25.40 48.87
C ILE A 280 -37.05 25.40 48.26
N ILE A 281 -36.11 26.17 48.83
CA ILE A 281 -34.73 26.22 48.33
C ILE A 281 -34.02 24.87 48.50
N ALA A 282 -34.38 24.08 49.53
CA ALA A 282 -33.85 22.73 49.74
C ALA A 282 -34.29 21.76 48.63
N GLU A 283 -35.57 21.80 48.25
CA GLU A 283 -36.13 20.95 47.19
C GLU A 283 -35.47 21.26 45.83
N ILE A 284 -35.20 22.54 45.55
CA ILE A 284 -34.48 22.95 44.33
C ILE A 284 -33.03 22.47 44.36
N ALA A 285 -32.33 22.62 45.50
CA ALA A 285 -30.94 22.16 45.64
C ALA A 285 -30.81 20.63 45.50
N GLU A 286 -31.76 19.86 46.05
CA GLU A 286 -31.82 18.40 45.91
C GLU A 286 -32.06 17.99 44.45
N SER A 287 -33.01 18.65 43.77
CA SER A 287 -33.29 18.41 42.34
C SER A 287 -32.07 18.69 41.46
N ILE A 288 -31.33 19.78 41.71
CA ILE A 288 -30.10 20.08 40.97
C ILE A 288 -29.01 19.05 41.28
N SER A 289 -28.89 18.61 42.54
CA SER A 289 -27.92 17.59 42.93
C SER A 289 -28.18 16.25 42.24
N MET A 290 -29.45 15.86 42.06
CA MET A 290 -29.84 14.68 41.28
C MET A 290 -29.47 14.83 39.81
N ILE A 291 -29.72 15.99 39.19
CA ILE A 291 -29.32 16.27 37.80
C ILE A 291 -27.79 16.20 37.64
N GLN A 292 -27.04 16.76 38.60
CA GLN A 292 -25.58 16.69 38.59
C GLN A 292 -25.08 15.25 38.72
N GLN A 293 -25.68 14.42 39.57
CA GLN A 293 -25.30 13.00 39.67
C GLN A 293 -25.59 12.25 38.37
N GLN A 294 -26.79 12.40 37.80
CA GLN A 294 -27.13 11.76 36.52
C GLN A 294 -26.23 12.22 35.36
N GLY A 295 -25.85 13.51 35.36
CA GLY A 295 -24.90 14.07 34.39
C GLY A 295 -23.51 13.45 34.52
N ARG A 296 -22.98 13.30 35.75
CA ARG A 296 -21.69 12.63 36.00
C ARG A 296 -21.69 11.16 35.57
N ASP A 297 -22.71 10.40 35.98
CA ASP A 297 -22.83 8.98 35.63
C ASP A 297 -22.92 8.80 34.10
N THR A 298 -23.54 9.75 33.40
CA THR A 298 -23.63 9.75 31.94
C THR A 298 -22.27 10.01 31.29
N VAL A 299 -21.52 11.00 31.80
CA VAL A 299 -20.16 11.31 31.29
C VAL A 299 -19.23 10.12 31.48
N GLU A 300 -19.21 9.51 32.67
CA GLU A 300 -18.38 8.34 32.98
C GLU A 300 -18.68 7.15 32.05
N ARG A 301 -19.96 6.91 31.74
CA ARG A 301 -20.37 5.87 30.77
C ARG A 301 -19.89 6.16 29.35
N ILE A 302 -19.98 7.42 28.92
CA ILE A 302 -19.49 7.82 27.59
C ILE A 302 -17.97 7.67 27.51
N GLU A 303 -17.23 8.02 28.57
CA GLU A 303 -15.78 7.80 28.65
C GLU A 303 -15.43 6.32 28.55
N ARG A 304 -16.14 5.45 29.28
CA ARG A 304 -15.95 3.99 29.18
C ARG A 304 -16.24 3.43 27.79
N ILE A 305 -17.32 3.88 27.14
CA ILE A 305 -17.63 3.50 25.75
C ILE A 305 -16.51 3.95 24.81
N ALA A 306 -15.96 5.16 25.01
CA ALA A 306 -14.84 5.66 24.22
C ALA A 306 -13.56 4.84 24.41
N ASP A 307 -13.34 4.29 25.60
CA ASP A 307 -12.26 3.35 25.91
C ASP A 307 -12.54 1.91 25.41
N GLY A 308 -13.72 1.65 24.86
CA GLY A 308 -14.13 0.35 24.33
C GLY A 308 -14.74 -0.60 25.38
N ASP A 309 -15.02 -0.13 26.60
CA ASP A 309 -15.71 -0.92 27.63
C ASP A 309 -17.23 -0.76 27.51
N LEU A 310 -17.89 -1.81 27.02
CA LEU A 310 -19.35 -1.87 26.85
C LEU A 310 -20.06 -2.70 27.93
N SER A 311 -19.38 -3.06 29.02
CA SER A 311 -19.94 -3.97 30.04
C SER A 311 -21.22 -3.46 30.73
N ASP A 312 -21.49 -2.16 30.63
CA ASP A 312 -22.72 -1.55 31.13
C ASP A 312 -23.97 -1.88 30.30
N LEU A 313 -23.82 -2.39 29.07
CA LEU A 313 -24.92 -2.56 28.11
C LEU A 313 -26.07 -3.40 28.67
N GLU A 314 -25.76 -4.57 29.24
CA GLU A 314 -26.77 -5.47 29.80
C GLU A 314 -27.45 -4.88 31.04
N SER A 315 -26.71 -4.14 31.86
CA SER A 315 -27.27 -3.43 33.01
C SER A 315 -28.23 -2.30 32.60
N LEU A 316 -27.94 -1.61 31.49
CA LEU A 316 -28.77 -0.53 30.96
C LEU A 316 -30.05 -1.06 30.29
N LYS A 317 -29.97 -2.19 29.59
CA LYS A 317 -31.13 -2.87 29.00
C LYS A 317 -32.14 -3.33 30.06
N THR A 318 -31.65 -3.76 31.22
CA THR A 318 -32.48 -4.35 32.28
C THR A 318 -33.02 -3.31 33.26
N ASN A 319 -32.22 -2.31 33.66
CA ASN A 319 -32.56 -1.40 34.76
C ASN A 319 -32.54 0.10 34.38
N GLY A 320 -32.22 0.46 33.14
CA GLY A 320 -31.88 1.83 32.77
C GLY A 320 -33.05 2.79 32.50
N ASN A 321 -34.29 2.30 32.36
CA ASN A 321 -35.41 3.15 31.92
C ASN A 321 -36.16 3.75 33.12
N HIS A 322 -35.78 4.96 33.52
CA HIS A 322 -36.33 5.65 34.69
C HIS A 322 -37.56 6.53 34.36
N SER A 323 -38.04 6.52 33.10
CA SER A 323 -39.20 7.29 32.62
C SER A 323 -39.77 6.68 31.32
N GLU A 324 -41.10 6.63 31.16
CA GLU A 324 -41.76 6.12 29.94
C GLU A 324 -41.48 6.97 28.69
N ASP A 325 -41.15 8.25 28.86
CA ASP A 325 -40.84 9.20 27.76
C ASP A 325 -39.32 9.49 27.63
N GLY A 326 -38.47 8.77 28.37
CA GLY A 326 -37.02 8.96 28.37
C GLY A 326 -36.39 8.58 27.03
N THR A 327 -35.75 9.53 26.34
CA THR A 327 -35.13 9.29 25.01
C THR A 327 -33.63 8.98 25.07
N PHE A 328 -32.95 9.34 26.17
CA PHE A 328 -31.50 9.23 26.29
C PHE A 328 -31.00 7.80 26.46
N THR A 329 -31.50 7.05 27.47
CA THR A 329 -31.05 5.67 27.73
C THR A 329 -31.27 4.73 26.54
N PRO A 330 -32.43 4.74 25.85
CA PRO A 330 -32.61 3.93 24.64
C PRO A 330 -31.68 4.32 23.49
N ALA A 331 -31.32 5.60 23.36
CA ALA A 331 -30.34 6.04 22.37
C ALA A 331 -28.92 5.54 22.72
N LEU A 332 -28.54 5.59 24.01
CA LEU A 332 -27.28 5.07 24.52
C LEU A 332 -27.15 3.55 24.32
N ILE A 333 -28.20 2.78 24.64
CA ILE A 333 -28.24 1.32 24.42
C ILE A 333 -28.04 0.99 22.93
N ARG A 334 -28.79 1.65 22.03
CA ARG A 334 -28.64 1.41 20.59
C ARG A 334 -27.24 1.74 20.08
N MET A 335 -26.61 2.80 20.60
CA MET A 335 -25.23 3.13 20.25
C MET A 335 -24.28 2.00 20.66
N MET A 336 -24.39 1.52 21.91
CA MET A 336 -23.56 0.43 22.43
C MET A 336 -23.79 -0.90 21.69
N GLU A 337 -25.04 -1.25 21.35
CA GLU A 337 -25.36 -2.46 20.58
C GLU A 337 -24.73 -2.45 19.18
N VAL A 338 -24.72 -1.29 18.52
CA VAL A 338 -24.09 -1.15 17.20
C VAL A 338 -22.57 -1.33 17.30
N ILE A 339 -21.94 -0.79 18.34
CA ILE A 339 -20.49 -0.95 18.57
C ILE A 339 -20.17 -2.42 18.92
N GLU A 340 -20.95 -3.05 19.79
CA GLU A 340 -20.75 -4.45 20.20
C GLU A 340 -20.86 -5.42 19.02
N ASN A 341 -21.92 -5.30 18.21
CA ASN A 341 -22.10 -6.15 17.03
C ASN A 341 -20.95 -5.98 16.03
N MET A 342 -20.43 -4.76 15.90
CA MET A 342 -19.26 -4.52 15.06
C MET A 342 -18.00 -5.17 15.64
N ASN A 343 -17.78 -5.11 16.95
CA ASN A 343 -16.64 -5.78 17.59
C ASN A 343 -16.69 -7.30 17.36
N ILE A 344 -17.86 -7.93 17.56
CA ILE A 344 -18.05 -9.38 17.34
C ILE A 344 -17.72 -9.77 15.90
N ASP A 345 -18.23 -9.02 14.92
CA ASP A 345 -18.00 -9.32 13.52
C ASP A 345 -16.53 -9.09 13.12
N PHE A 346 -15.85 -8.10 13.71
CA PHE A 346 -14.42 -7.89 13.52
C PHE A 346 -13.60 -9.02 14.13
N GLU A 347 -13.91 -9.45 15.35
CA GLU A 347 -13.25 -10.58 16.02
C GLU A 347 -13.35 -11.85 15.17
N LEU A 348 -14.56 -12.16 14.67
CA LEU A 348 -14.80 -13.29 13.77
C LEU A 348 -13.90 -13.24 12.52
N LEU A 349 -13.79 -12.08 11.88
CA LEU A 349 -12.92 -11.92 10.71
C LEU A 349 -11.45 -12.02 11.07
N THR A 350 -11.00 -11.41 12.17
CA THR A 350 -9.60 -11.47 12.56
C THR A 350 -9.18 -12.89 12.91
N ASP A 351 -10.04 -13.66 13.57
CA ASP A 351 -9.80 -15.06 13.88
C ASP A 351 -9.79 -15.91 12.62
N ALA A 352 -10.73 -15.68 11.69
CA ALA A 352 -10.74 -16.36 10.40
C ALA A 352 -9.48 -16.08 9.58
N ILE A 353 -9.05 -14.82 9.48
CA ILE A 353 -7.83 -14.42 8.76
C ILE A 353 -6.59 -15.01 9.45
N ALA A 354 -6.51 -14.99 10.78
CA ALA A 354 -5.41 -15.59 11.54
C ALA A 354 -5.33 -17.11 11.35
N ALA A 355 -6.47 -17.77 11.19
CA ALA A 355 -6.57 -19.18 10.84
C ALA A 355 -6.35 -19.47 9.34
N GLY A 356 -6.08 -18.45 8.52
CA GLY A 356 -5.88 -18.58 7.08
C GLY A 356 -7.16 -18.70 6.24
N LYS A 357 -8.34 -18.58 6.85
CA LYS A 357 -9.66 -18.67 6.20
C LYS A 357 -10.07 -17.33 5.59
N ILE A 358 -9.49 -16.99 4.46
CA ILE A 358 -9.73 -15.69 3.80
C ILE A 358 -11.03 -15.64 2.99
N THR A 359 -11.84 -16.72 3.00
CA THR A 359 -13.18 -16.77 2.40
C THR A 359 -14.31 -16.39 3.36
N THR A 360 -14.03 -16.24 4.66
CA THR A 360 -15.04 -15.75 5.62
C THR A 360 -15.45 -14.32 5.29
N ARG A 361 -16.76 -14.04 5.34
CA ARG A 361 -17.36 -12.73 5.07
C ARG A 361 -18.36 -12.37 6.16
N ILE A 362 -18.45 -11.10 6.50
CA ILE A 362 -19.48 -10.57 7.40
C ILE A 362 -20.72 -10.21 6.59
N ASP A 363 -21.90 -10.49 7.15
CA ASP A 363 -23.17 -10.04 6.57
C ASP A 363 -23.39 -8.53 6.77
N THR A 364 -23.37 -7.80 5.66
CA THR A 364 -23.56 -6.34 5.60
C THR A 364 -24.95 -5.85 6.03
N ALA A 365 -25.94 -6.75 6.11
CA ALA A 365 -27.31 -6.40 6.49
C ALA A 365 -27.43 -5.96 7.96
N HIS A 366 -26.57 -6.50 8.84
CA HIS A 366 -26.55 -6.20 10.27
C HIS A 366 -26.02 -4.79 10.61
N HIS A 367 -25.37 -4.14 9.65
CA HIS A 367 -24.75 -2.84 9.84
C HIS A 367 -25.49 -1.75 9.07
N GLN A 368 -25.45 -0.50 9.57
CA GLN A 368 -26.11 0.66 8.96
C GLN A 368 -25.13 1.82 8.81
N GLY A 369 -25.43 2.76 7.92
CA GLY A 369 -24.62 3.97 7.71
C GLY A 369 -23.16 3.66 7.35
N ARG A 370 -22.21 4.39 7.98
CA ARG A 370 -20.78 4.21 7.72
C ARG A 370 -20.24 2.83 8.14
N TYR A 371 -20.85 2.20 9.16
CA TYR A 371 -20.44 0.87 9.61
C TYR A 371 -20.68 -0.20 8.52
N ARG A 372 -21.81 -0.12 7.80
CA ARG A 372 -22.05 -0.97 6.62
C ARG A 372 -20.97 -0.78 5.56
N THR A 373 -20.60 0.47 5.29
CA THR A 373 -19.55 0.79 4.30
C THR A 373 -18.20 0.21 4.70
N ILE A 374 -17.85 0.21 5.99
CA ILE A 374 -16.61 -0.40 6.51
C ILE A 374 -16.63 -1.90 6.25
N VAL A 375 -17.70 -2.60 6.65
CA VAL A 375 -17.83 -4.05 6.44
C VAL A 375 -17.78 -4.41 4.95
N GLN A 376 -18.46 -3.66 4.10
CA GLN A 376 -18.40 -3.83 2.64
C GLN A 376 -16.98 -3.64 2.10
N SER A 377 -16.25 -2.65 2.60
CA SER A 377 -14.87 -2.39 2.18
C SER A 377 -13.94 -3.53 2.59
N ILE A 378 -14.13 -4.12 3.77
CA ILE A 378 -13.35 -5.28 4.23
C ILE A 378 -13.65 -6.52 3.39
N ASN A 379 -14.93 -6.82 3.15
CA ASN A 379 -15.32 -7.94 2.27
C ASN A 379 -14.73 -7.77 0.87
N THR A 380 -14.77 -6.55 0.32
CA THR A 380 -14.15 -6.22 -0.98
C THR A 380 -12.64 -6.42 -0.96
N ALA A 381 -11.95 -6.01 0.12
CA ALA A 381 -10.51 -6.22 0.26
C ALA A 381 -10.17 -7.73 0.32
N LEU A 382 -10.97 -8.54 1.00
CA LEU A 382 -10.80 -10.00 1.02
C LEU A 382 -11.08 -10.63 -0.34
N ASP A 383 -12.08 -10.16 -1.08
CA ASP A 383 -12.35 -10.61 -2.47
C ASP A 383 -11.20 -10.25 -3.41
N MET A 384 -10.55 -9.10 -3.22
CA MET A 384 -9.36 -8.73 -3.98
C MET A 384 -8.14 -9.62 -3.64
N LEU A 385 -8.12 -10.29 -2.50
CA LEU A 385 -7.03 -11.20 -2.10
C LEU A 385 -7.23 -12.64 -2.59
N THR A 386 -8.47 -13.12 -2.74
CA THR A 386 -8.74 -14.49 -3.18
C THR A 386 -8.29 -14.74 -4.62
N GLY A 387 -8.48 -13.76 -5.52
CA GLY A 387 -8.03 -13.85 -6.92
C GLY A 387 -6.53 -14.10 -7.07
N PRO A 388 -5.65 -13.20 -6.56
CA PRO A 388 -4.21 -13.39 -6.57
C PRO A 388 -3.75 -14.69 -5.91
N TYR A 389 -4.41 -15.13 -4.83
CA TYR A 389 -4.08 -16.41 -4.17
C TYR A 389 -4.34 -17.61 -5.10
N SER A 390 -5.50 -17.65 -5.78
CA SER A 390 -5.79 -18.70 -6.75
C SER A 390 -4.82 -18.68 -7.93
N GLU A 391 -4.41 -17.50 -8.41
CA GLU A 391 -3.40 -17.36 -9.46
C GLU A 391 -2.03 -17.89 -9.03
N ILE A 392 -1.58 -17.57 -7.79
CA ILE A 392 -0.33 -18.08 -7.23
C ILE A 392 -0.35 -19.61 -7.14
N ASN A 393 -1.45 -20.20 -6.64
CA ASN A 393 -1.56 -21.66 -6.55
C ASN A 393 -1.53 -22.34 -7.92
N ARG A 394 -2.18 -21.75 -8.94
CA ARG A 394 -2.08 -22.25 -10.31
C ARG A 394 -0.64 -22.18 -10.82
N ALA A 395 0.03 -21.04 -10.63
CA ALA A 395 1.42 -20.86 -11.02
C ALA A 395 2.36 -21.86 -10.34
N ILE A 396 2.16 -22.16 -9.04
CA ILE A 396 2.92 -23.19 -8.31
C ILE A 396 2.71 -24.57 -8.94
N SER A 397 1.48 -24.93 -9.30
CA SER A 397 1.18 -26.21 -9.96
C SER A 397 1.80 -26.30 -11.35
N ASP A 398 1.76 -25.21 -12.12
CA ASP A 398 2.36 -25.13 -13.45
C ASP A 398 3.89 -25.25 -13.38
N ILE A 399 4.53 -24.61 -12.39
CA ILE A 399 5.97 -24.73 -12.12
C ILE A 399 6.32 -26.16 -11.67
N ASP A 400 5.56 -26.80 -10.78
CA ASP A 400 5.79 -28.18 -10.35
C ASP A 400 5.75 -29.14 -11.55
N SER A 401 4.75 -28.98 -12.41
CA SER A 401 4.63 -29.80 -13.62
C SER A 401 5.77 -29.56 -14.59
N SER A 402 6.10 -28.29 -14.88
CA SER A 402 7.20 -27.92 -15.77
C SER A 402 8.54 -28.43 -15.25
N THR A 403 8.79 -28.32 -13.94
CA THR A 403 10.02 -28.80 -13.29
C THR A 403 10.18 -30.32 -13.44
N ARG A 404 9.09 -31.10 -13.26
CA ARG A 404 9.15 -32.55 -13.50
C ARG A 404 9.42 -32.89 -14.97
N GLU A 405 8.82 -32.15 -15.89
CA GLU A 405 9.05 -32.34 -17.33
C GLU A 405 10.50 -32.02 -17.72
N THR A 406 11.02 -30.87 -17.28
CA THR A 406 12.42 -30.48 -17.46
C THR A 406 13.38 -31.49 -16.86
N GLY A 407 13.10 -32.01 -15.65
CA GLY A 407 13.92 -33.05 -15.03
C GLY A 407 13.97 -34.34 -15.84
N ARG A 408 12.83 -34.77 -16.42
CA ARG A 408 12.80 -35.92 -17.33
C ARG A 408 13.57 -35.66 -18.62
N GLY A 409 13.40 -34.47 -19.23
CA GLY A 409 14.14 -34.07 -20.43
C GLY A 409 15.65 -34.08 -20.19
N THR A 410 16.08 -33.53 -19.05
CA THR A 410 17.49 -33.50 -18.62
C THR A 410 18.07 -34.92 -18.48
N ALA A 411 17.33 -35.85 -17.87
CA ALA A 411 17.78 -37.23 -17.73
C ALA A 411 17.92 -37.97 -19.08
N GLU A 412 17.05 -37.69 -20.05
CA GLU A 412 17.16 -38.25 -21.40
C GLU A 412 18.32 -37.62 -22.18
N ILE A 413 18.55 -36.31 -22.05
CA ILE A 413 19.72 -35.63 -22.62
C ILE A 413 21.02 -36.21 -22.04
N ALA A 414 21.09 -36.47 -20.73
CA ALA A 414 22.26 -37.08 -20.10
C ALA A 414 22.60 -38.45 -20.73
N LYS A 415 21.60 -39.32 -20.90
CA LYS A 415 21.78 -40.63 -21.54
C LYS A 415 22.21 -40.51 -23.00
N ALA A 416 21.60 -39.58 -23.75
CA ALA A 416 21.96 -39.34 -25.14
C ALA A 416 23.41 -38.86 -25.26
N THR A 417 23.82 -37.93 -24.40
CA THR A 417 25.18 -37.38 -24.34
C THR A 417 26.20 -38.47 -24.00
N GLN A 418 25.92 -39.31 -22.99
CA GLN A 418 26.78 -40.47 -22.68
C GLN A 418 26.93 -41.41 -23.89
N LYS A 419 25.85 -41.65 -24.63
CA LYS A 419 25.90 -42.48 -25.84
C LYS A 419 26.76 -41.83 -26.93
N VAL A 420 26.65 -40.52 -27.13
CA VAL A 420 27.50 -39.77 -28.07
C VAL A 420 28.98 -39.86 -27.68
N ALA A 421 29.31 -39.72 -26.39
CA ALA A 421 30.69 -39.86 -25.91
C ALA A 421 31.27 -41.25 -26.24
N ILE A 422 30.53 -42.32 -25.91
CA ILE A 422 30.95 -43.70 -26.19
C ILE A 422 31.11 -43.93 -27.70
N THR A 423 30.16 -43.47 -28.50
CA THR A 423 30.23 -43.61 -29.97
C THR A 423 31.38 -42.82 -30.56
N SER A 424 31.70 -41.64 -30.02
CA SER A 424 32.85 -40.84 -30.45
C SER A 424 34.17 -41.59 -30.19
N GLN A 425 34.30 -42.20 -29.01
CA GLN A 425 35.48 -43.00 -28.66
C GLN A 425 35.63 -44.23 -29.57
N GLN A 426 34.53 -44.94 -29.86
CA GLN A 426 34.52 -46.05 -30.82
C GLN A 426 34.89 -45.60 -32.23
N CYS A 427 34.43 -44.42 -32.65
CA CYS A 427 34.74 -43.88 -33.97
C CYS A 427 36.23 -43.50 -34.10
N ALA A 428 36.84 -43.00 -33.01
CA ALA A 428 38.28 -42.73 -32.96
C ALA A 428 39.10 -44.02 -33.14
N GLU A 429 38.70 -45.10 -32.45
CA GLU A 429 39.34 -46.41 -32.59
C GLU A 429 39.20 -46.97 -34.02
N LEU A 430 38.00 -46.86 -34.61
CA LEU A 430 37.75 -47.24 -36.01
C LEU A 430 38.59 -46.42 -37.00
N ASN A 431 38.78 -45.11 -36.78
CA ASN A 431 39.66 -44.26 -37.60
C ASN A 431 41.12 -44.73 -37.52
N ALA A 432 41.60 -45.10 -36.34
CA ALA A 432 42.95 -45.63 -36.17
C ALA A 432 43.14 -46.96 -36.91
N GLN A 433 42.16 -47.87 -36.82
CA GLN A 433 42.17 -49.12 -37.57
C GLN A 433 42.11 -48.90 -39.08
N PHE A 434 41.32 -47.92 -39.53
CA PHE A 434 41.22 -47.55 -40.95
C PHE A 434 42.56 -47.01 -41.48
N MET A 435 43.27 -46.20 -40.70
CA MET A 435 44.60 -45.74 -41.08
C MET A 435 45.59 -46.90 -41.26
N GLY A 436 45.59 -47.86 -40.33
CA GLY A 436 46.42 -49.06 -40.47
C GLY A 436 46.08 -49.89 -41.71
N LYS A 437 44.82 -49.89 -42.16
CA LYS A 437 44.40 -50.54 -43.40
C LYS A 437 44.85 -49.79 -44.66
N ILE A 438 44.87 -48.46 -44.62
CA ILE A 438 45.44 -47.67 -45.72
C ILE A 438 46.94 -47.95 -45.87
N GLU A 439 47.70 -47.93 -44.78
CA GLU A 439 49.14 -48.25 -44.78
C GLU A 439 49.42 -49.67 -45.33
N GLU A 440 48.57 -50.64 -44.99
CA GLU A 440 48.65 -52.00 -45.52
C GLU A 440 48.45 -52.04 -47.05
N ILE A 441 47.47 -51.29 -47.57
CA ILE A 441 47.21 -51.21 -49.02
C ILE A 441 48.34 -50.49 -49.73
N GLU A 442 48.87 -49.39 -49.19
CA GLU A 442 50.02 -48.68 -49.76
C GLU A 442 51.23 -49.61 -49.92
N ARG A 443 51.50 -50.45 -48.90
CA ARG A 443 52.57 -51.45 -48.99
C ARG A 443 52.31 -52.49 -50.09
N GLN A 444 51.07 -52.99 -50.20
CA GLN A 444 50.69 -53.94 -51.25
C GLN A 444 50.83 -53.35 -52.65
N ILE A 445 50.52 -52.06 -52.84
CA ILE A 445 50.70 -51.38 -54.12
C ILE A 445 52.17 -51.18 -54.44
N SER A 446 53.00 -50.85 -53.44
CA SER A 446 54.45 -50.81 -53.62
C SER A 446 55.02 -52.17 -54.07
N ASP A 447 54.58 -53.26 -53.44
CA ASP A 447 54.98 -54.62 -53.82
C ASP A 447 54.51 -54.97 -55.25
N LEU A 448 53.28 -54.55 -55.62
CA LEU A 448 52.75 -54.72 -56.98
C LEU A 448 53.56 -53.95 -58.02
N SER A 449 53.95 -52.71 -57.73
CA SER A 449 54.80 -51.90 -58.63
C SER A 449 56.15 -52.57 -58.87
N ALA A 450 56.80 -53.10 -57.83
CA ALA A 450 58.05 -53.83 -57.97
C ALA A 450 57.87 -55.11 -58.83
N SER A 451 56.78 -55.85 -58.60
CA SER A 451 56.44 -57.02 -59.41
C SER A 451 56.19 -56.66 -60.88
N ASN A 452 55.54 -55.52 -61.15
CA ASN A 452 55.28 -55.07 -62.52
C ASN A 452 56.58 -54.74 -63.26
N GLU A 453 57.54 -54.09 -62.60
CA GLU A 453 58.87 -53.82 -63.17
C GLU A 453 59.62 -55.12 -63.50
N GLU A 454 59.56 -56.12 -62.62
CA GLU A 454 60.18 -57.42 -62.84
C GLU A 454 59.57 -58.16 -64.04
N ILE A 455 58.22 -58.19 -64.14
CA ILE A 455 57.53 -58.82 -65.27
C ILE A 455 57.83 -58.06 -66.57
N ALA A 456 57.92 -56.73 -66.54
CA ALA A 456 58.27 -55.94 -67.72
C ALA A 456 59.68 -56.27 -68.21
N SER A 457 60.66 -56.32 -67.30
CA SER A 457 62.04 -56.72 -67.63
C SER A 457 62.09 -58.14 -68.19
N SER A 458 61.39 -59.10 -67.56
CA SER A 458 61.33 -60.47 -68.04
C SER A 458 60.66 -60.56 -69.42
N SER A 459 59.63 -59.76 -69.69
CA SER A 459 58.95 -59.72 -70.98
C SER A 459 59.89 -59.27 -72.10
N ILE A 460 60.74 -58.27 -71.85
CA ILE A 460 61.76 -57.81 -72.80
C ILE A 460 62.77 -58.93 -73.10
N GLU A 461 63.25 -59.64 -72.08
CA GLU A 461 64.19 -60.74 -72.26
C GLU A 461 63.58 -61.90 -73.07
N VAL A 462 62.32 -62.27 -72.78
CA VAL A 462 61.65 -63.33 -73.54
C VAL A 462 61.42 -62.88 -74.98
N LEU A 463 61.04 -61.62 -75.22
CA LEU A 463 60.85 -61.08 -76.57
C LEU A 463 62.12 -61.24 -77.42
N GLU A 464 63.28 -60.82 -76.88
CA GLU A 464 64.58 -60.96 -77.56
C GLU A 464 64.88 -62.42 -77.90
N ARG A 465 64.63 -63.35 -76.96
CA ARG A 465 64.83 -64.79 -77.19
C ARG A 465 63.89 -65.36 -78.27
N THR A 466 62.64 -64.92 -78.33
CA THR A 466 61.71 -65.30 -79.41
C THR A 466 62.16 -64.77 -80.76
N GLU A 467 62.63 -63.52 -80.84
CA GLU A 467 63.16 -62.95 -82.09
C GLU A 467 64.38 -63.74 -82.60
N GLN A 468 65.31 -64.10 -81.72
CA GLN A 468 66.43 -64.97 -82.09
C GLN A 468 65.97 -66.36 -82.55
N THR A 469 64.94 -66.92 -81.93
CA THR A 469 64.38 -68.22 -82.32
C THR A 469 63.75 -68.15 -83.71
N VAL A 470 63.02 -67.07 -84.02
CA VAL A 470 62.48 -66.82 -85.37
C VAL A 470 63.59 -66.70 -86.40
N LEU A 471 64.66 -65.97 -86.09
CA LEU A 471 65.82 -65.81 -86.98
C LEU A 471 66.50 -67.16 -87.27
N HIS A 472 66.87 -67.90 -86.21
CA HIS A 472 67.50 -69.21 -86.35
C HIS A 472 66.59 -70.24 -87.03
N GLY A 473 65.29 -70.21 -86.76
CA GLY A 473 64.31 -71.07 -87.41
C GLY A 473 64.21 -70.79 -88.91
N LYS A 474 64.19 -69.52 -89.32
CA LYS A 474 64.19 -69.11 -90.74
C LYS A 474 65.47 -69.52 -91.46
N ASP A 475 66.63 -69.37 -90.81
CA ASP A 475 67.91 -69.86 -91.35
C ASP A 475 67.93 -71.39 -91.48
N GLY A 476 67.38 -72.10 -90.49
CA GLY A 476 67.23 -73.55 -90.53
C GLY A 476 66.34 -74.03 -91.68
N VAL A 477 65.21 -73.35 -91.93
CA VAL A 477 64.32 -73.64 -93.07
C VAL A 477 65.06 -73.45 -94.39
N LYS A 478 65.84 -72.36 -94.52
CA LYS A 478 66.64 -72.09 -95.72
C LYS A 478 67.69 -73.19 -95.96
N LEU A 479 68.46 -73.56 -94.94
CA LEU A 479 69.46 -74.64 -95.03
C LEU A 479 68.82 -75.99 -95.36
N GLY A 480 67.65 -76.28 -94.78
CA GLY A 480 66.86 -77.47 -95.10
C GLY A 480 66.45 -77.50 -96.57
N GLN A 481 65.98 -76.37 -97.11
CA GLN A 481 65.61 -76.24 -98.52
C GLN A 481 66.81 -76.48 -99.45
N GLU A 482 67.97 -75.88 -99.17
CA GLU A 482 69.21 -76.09 -99.93
C GLU A 482 69.64 -77.57 -99.89
N THR A 483 69.52 -78.22 -98.73
CA THR A 483 69.83 -79.65 -98.57
C THR A 483 68.88 -80.52 -99.40
N ARG A 484 67.58 -80.19 -99.42
CA ARG A 484 66.58 -80.89 -100.23
C ARG A 484 66.90 -80.78 -101.73
N GLU A 485 67.28 -79.59 -102.20
CA GLU A 485 67.69 -79.39 -103.60
C GLU A 485 68.92 -80.22 -103.97
N LYS A 486 69.92 -80.28 -103.07
CA LYS A 486 71.10 -81.15 -103.26
C LYS A 486 70.70 -82.62 -103.29
N MET A 487 69.81 -83.08 -102.42
CA MET A 487 69.34 -84.47 -102.40
C MET A 487 68.55 -84.84 -103.65
N ALA A 488 67.72 -83.94 -104.17
CA ALA A 488 67.03 -84.14 -105.45
C ALA A 488 68.02 -84.31 -106.62
N SER A 489 69.12 -83.55 -106.62
CA SER A 489 70.19 -83.71 -107.61
C SER A 489 70.90 -85.07 -107.47
N VAL A 490 71.15 -85.55 -106.24
CA VAL A 490 71.75 -86.87 -106.00
C VAL A 490 70.80 -88.00 -106.42
N GLU A 491 69.50 -87.84 -106.19
CA GLU A 491 68.45 -88.76 -106.64
C GLU A 491 68.49 -88.94 -108.18
N GLU A 492 68.58 -87.84 -108.93
CA GLU A 492 68.70 -87.84 -110.39
C GLU A 492 69.98 -88.56 -110.87
N ILE A 493 71.13 -88.26 -110.24
CA ILE A 493 72.41 -88.91 -110.56
C ILE A 493 72.35 -90.43 -110.29
N SER A 494 71.73 -90.84 -109.19
CA SER A 494 71.57 -92.26 -108.84
C SER A 494 70.68 -92.98 -109.86
N GLN A 495 69.58 -92.35 -110.29
CA GLN A 495 68.70 -92.90 -111.33
C GLN A 495 69.42 -93.02 -112.67
N GLN A 496 70.23 -92.03 -113.05
CA GLN A 496 71.06 -92.11 -114.25
C GLN A 496 72.08 -93.25 -114.17
N SER A 497 72.72 -93.43 -113.02
CA SER A 497 73.71 -94.51 -112.81
C SER A 497 73.09 -95.90 -112.97
N VAL A 498 71.83 -96.11 -112.52
CA VAL A 498 71.10 -97.37 -112.76
C VAL A 498 70.88 -97.59 -114.26
N ARG A 499 70.55 -96.55 -115.03
CA ARG A 499 70.39 -96.63 -116.49
C ARG A 499 71.69 -97.03 -117.18
N ASP A 500 72.80 -96.38 -116.84
CA ASP A 500 74.12 -96.63 -117.43
C ASP A 500 74.61 -98.06 -117.17
N ILE A 501 74.38 -98.59 -115.95
CA ILE A 501 74.73 -99.97 -115.60
C ILE A 501 73.87 -100.98 -116.38
N SER A 502 72.58 -100.69 -116.57
CA SER A 502 71.68 -101.53 -117.36
C SER A 502 72.14 -101.62 -118.82
N GLU A 503 72.55 -100.50 -119.40
CA GLU A 503 73.11 -100.45 -120.75
C GLU A 503 74.44 -101.25 -120.85
N LEU A 504 75.34 -101.09 -119.88
CA LEU A 504 76.58 -101.86 -119.81
C LEU A 504 76.30 -103.37 -119.71
N ASN A 505 75.29 -103.78 -118.94
CA ASN A 505 74.91 -105.18 -118.81
C ASN A 505 74.38 -105.76 -120.14
N ALA A 506 73.61 -104.97 -120.89
CA ALA A 506 73.15 -105.35 -122.23
C ALA A 506 74.33 -105.50 -123.20
N GLN A 507 75.29 -104.55 -123.19
CA GLN A 507 76.50 -104.64 -124.01
C GLN A 507 77.34 -105.88 -123.66
N MET A 508 77.53 -106.19 -122.37
CA MET A 508 78.27 -107.38 -121.93
C MET A 508 77.59 -108.69 -122.36
N THR A 509 76.25 -108.71 -122.38
CA THR A 509 75.48 -109.85 -122.89
C THR A 509 75.70 -110.06 -124.38
N GLU A 510 75.79 -108.99 -125.18
CA GLU A 510 76.14 -109.09 -126.60
C GLU A 510 77.58 -109.59 -126.81
N ILE A 511 78.54 -109.10 -126.03
CA ILE A 511 79.93 -109.58 -126.11
C ILE A 511 80.00 -111.07 -125.74
N SER A 512 79.22 -111.54 -124.75
CA SER A 512 79.14 -112.97 -124.39
C SER A 512 78.72 -113.83 -125.59
N LYS A 513 77.73 -113.38 -126.40
CA LYS A 513 77.30 -114.08 -127.61
C LYS A 513 78.42 -114.17 -128.65
N ILE A 514 79.18 -113.09 -128.83
CA ILE A 514 80.33 -113.05 -129.75
C ILE A 514 81.41 -114.03 -129.29
N VAL A 515 81.75 -114.03 -128.00
CA VAL A 515 82.78 -114.93 -127.44
C VAL A 515 82.36 -116.40 -127.54
N LYS A 516 81.08 -116.70 -127.32
CA LYS A 516 80.53 -118.05 -127.54
C LYS A 516 80.68 -118.49 -129.00
N LEU A 517 80.37 -117.61 -129.96
CA LEU A 517 80.60 -117.88 -131.38
C LEU A 517 82.08 -118.13 -131.68
N ILE A 518 83.01 -117.37 -131.08
CA ILE A 518 84.46 -117.60 -131.25
C ILE A 518 84.86 -118.97 -130.66
N ASN A 519 84.34 -119.36 -129.50
CA ASN A 519 84.58 -120.67 -128.88
C ASN A 519 84.07 -121.83 -129.78
N ASP A 520 82.89 -121.64 -130.39
CA ASP A 520 82.32 -122.59 -131.35
C ASP A 520 83.19 -122.70 -132.61
N ILE A 521 83.64 -121.56 -133.18
CA ILE A 521 84.56 -121.53 -134.34
C ILE A 521 85.89 -122.20 -133.99
N ALA A 522 86.46 -121.92 -132.82
CA ALA A 522 87.71 -122.54 -132.36
C ALA A 522 87.55 -124.06 -132.19
N SER A 523 86.40 -124.51 -131.65
CA SER A 523 86.07 -125.93 -131.52
C SER A 523 85.91 -126.62 -132.89
N GLN A 524 85.23 -125.97 -133.85
CA GLN A 524 85.13 -126.45 -135.23
C GLN A 524 86.49 -126.50 -135.92
N THR A 525 87.30 -125.46 -135.76
CA THR A 525 88.65 -125.37 -136.34
C THR A 525 89.56 -126.46 -135.78
N ASN A 526 89.48 -126.75 -134.48
CA ASN A 526 90.21 -127.83 -133.84
C ASN A 526 89.78 -129.21 -134.39
N LEU A 527 88.50 -129.44 -134.66
CA LEU A 527 87.99 -130.67 -135.30
C LEU A 527 88.42 -130.78 -136.78
N LEU A 528 88.36 -129.69 -137.54
CA LEU A 528 88.81 -129.63 -138.93
C LEU A 528 90.32 -129.90 -139.03
N ALA A 529 91.11 -129.29 -138.15
CA ALA A 529 92.55 -129.49 -138.06
C ALA A 529 92.91 -130.91 -137.61
N LEU A 530 92.13 -131.50 -136.71
CA LEU A 530 92.27 -132.92 -136.33
C LEU A 530 92.01 -133.85 -137.52
N ASN A 531 90.92 -133.62 -138.26
CA ASN A 531 90.59 -134.40 -139.45
C ASN A 531 91.68 -134.25 -140.53
N ALA A 532 92.19 -133.04 -140.74
CA ALA A 532 93.29 -132.77 -141.66
C ALA A 532 94.60 -133.45 -141.22
N ALA A 533 94.91 -133.45 -139.92
CA ALA A 533 96.09 -134.13 -139.37
C ALA A 533 95.99 -135.65 -139.52
N ILE A 534 94.79 -136.23 -139.35
CA ILE A 534 94.52 -137.66 -139.57
C ILE A 534 94.73 -138.02 -141.05
N GLU A 535 94.16 -137.24 -141.98
CA GLU A 535 94.27 -137.54 -143.41
C GLU A 535 95.70 -137.30 -143.94
N ALA A 536 96.41 -136.32 -143.38
CA ALA A 536 97.84 -136.11 -143.64
C ALA A 536 98.72 -137.26 -143.12
N ALA A 537 98.40 -137.85 -141.96
CA ALA A 537 99.06 -139.06 -141.46
C ALA A 537 98.77 -140.29 -142.36
N ARG A 538 97.58 -140.34 -142.97
CA ARG A 538 97.13 -141.40 -143.88
C ARG A 538 97.87 -141.39 -145.23
N ALA A 539 98.31 -140.22 -145.70
CA ALA A 539 99.08 -140.03 -146.92
C ALA A 539 100.58 -140.37 -146.82
N GLY A 540 101.05 -140.87 -145.65
CA GLY A 540 102.44 -141.32 -145.46
C GLY A 540 103.49 -140.22 -145.65
N GLU A 541 104.61 -140.53 -146.31
CA GLU A 541 105.75 -139.59 -146.50
C GLU A 541 105.38 -138.30 -147.25
N HIS A 542 104.36 -138.32 -148.12
CA HIS A 542 103.92 -137.12 -148.88
C HIS A 542 103.04 -136.16 -148.05
N GLY A 543 102.42 -136.64 -146.97
CA GLY A 543 101.56 -135.83 -146.09
C GLY A 543 102.27 -135.17 -144.91
N ARG A 544 103.58 -135.44 -144.75
CA ARG A 544 104.35 -135.08 -143.55
C ARG A 544 104.37 -133.56 -143.26
N GLY A 545 104.50 -132.72 -144.30
CA GLY A 545 104.45 -131.26 -144.15
C GLY A 545 103.05 -130.73 -143.79
N PHE A 546 102.00 -131.33 -144.36
CA PHE A 546 100.61 -130.98 -144.05
C PHE A 546 100.21 -131.40 -142.63
N ALA A 547 100.72 -132.53 -142.13
CA ALA A 547 100.47 -132.99 -140.77
C ALA A 547 101.03 -132.01 -139.72
N VAL A 548 102.20 -131.42 -139.98
CA VAL A 548 102.80 -130.38 -139.11
C VAL A 548 101.93 -129.12 -139.10
N VAL A 549 101.50 -128.62 -140.26
CA VAL A 549 100.63 -127.43 -140.35
C VAL A 549 99.27 -127.68 -139.69
N ALA A 550 98.66 -128.85 -139.91
CA ALA A 550 97.41 -129.22 -139.27
C ALA A 550 97.55 -129.39 -137.74
N GLY A 551 98.68 -129.91 -137.26
CA GLY A 551 99.02 -129.93 -135.85
C GLY A 551 99.14 -128.53 -135.23
N GLU A 552 99.78 -127.60 -135.94
CA GLU A 552 99.91 -126.20 -135.51
C GLU A 552 98.56 -125.48 -135.48
N ILE A 553 97.71 -125.65 -136.51
CA ILE A 553 96.34 -125.10 -136.55
C ILE A 553 95.50 -125.68 -135.41
N ARG A 554 95.63 -126.98 -135.12
CA ARG A 554 94.93 -127.62 -134.01
C ARG A 554 95.37 -127.02 -132.68
N ASN A 555 96.67 -126.79 -132.49
CA ASN A 555 97.20 -126.17 -131.28
C ASN A 555 96.69 -124.73 -131.13
N LEU A 556 96.74 -123.93 -132.20
CA LEU A 556 96.25 -122.54 -132.22
C LEU A 556 94.74 -122.45 -131.97
N ALA A 557 93.95 -123.40 -132.49
CA ALA A 557 92.52 -123.51 -132.22
C ALA A 557 92.25 -123.92 -130.76
N GLY A 558 93.07 -124.80 -130.19
CA GLY A 558 93.05 -125.13 -128.76
C GLY A 558 93.37 -123.94 -127.86
N GLU A 559 94.39 -123.15 -128.22
CA GLU A 559 94.72 -121.90 -127.52
C GLU A 559 93.62 -120.84 -127.66
N SER A 560 93.04 -120.68 -128.86
CA SER A 560 91.91 -119.76 -129.11
C SER A 560 90.67 -120.15 -128.31
N LYS A 561 90.41 -121.45 -128.19
CA LYS A 561 89.34 -121.99 -127.34
C LYS A 561 89.59 -121.66 -125.87
N LYS A 562 90.80 -121.90 -125.37
CA LYS A 562 91.17 -121.60 -123.98
C LYS A 562 91.11 -120.10 -123.69
N ALA A 563 91.57 -119.26 -124.61
CA ALA A 563 91.47 -117.80 -124.50
C ALA A 563 90.01 -117.32 -124.50
N SER A 564 89.17 -117.86 -125.38
CA SER A 564 87.74 -117.53 -125.42
C SER A 564 87.01 -117.95 -124.14
N GLN A 565 87.36 -119.10 -123.55
CA GLN A 565 86.83 -119.53 -122.26
C GLN A 565 87.20 -118.56 -121.13
N ASN A 566 88.46 -118.10 -121.08
CA ASN A 566 88.89 -117.10 -120.11
C ASN A 566 88.11 -115.77 -120.26
N ILE A 567 87.83 -115.35 -121.50
CA ILE A 567 87.02 -114.16 -121.77
C ILE A 567 85.56 -114.38 -121.36
N GLU A 568 85.00 -115.57 -121.62
CA GLU A 568 83.65 -115.94 -121.20
C GLU A 568 83.50 -115.87 -119.67
N ASP A 569 84.47 -116.42 -118.93
CA ASP A 569 84.51 -116.35 -117.46
C ASP A 569 84.64 -114.89 -116.96
N LEU A 570 85.44 -114.06 -117.63
CA LEU A 570 85.58 -112.64 -117.30
C LEU A 570 84.28 -111.86 -117.55
N ILE A 571 83.59 -112.12 -118.66
CA ILE A 571 82.30 -111.49 -118.97
C ILE A 571 81.24 -111.92 -117.95
N ALA A 572 81.20 -113.21 -117.60
CA ALA A 572 80.30 -113.70 -116.56
C ALA A 572 80.57 -113.00 -115.22
N SER A 573 81.84 -112.78 -114.86
CA SER A 573 82.22 -112.01 -113.68
C SER A 573 81.79 -110.53 -113.77
N ILE A 574 81.96 -109.88 -114.92
CA ILE A 574 81.53 -108.49 -115.13
C ILE A 574 80.00 -108.38 -115.02
N ILE A 575 79.23 -109.28 -115.64
CA ILE A 575 77.76 -109.32 -115.54
C ILE A 575 77.32 -109.51 -114.08
N ALA A 576 77.98 -110.40 -113.34
CA ALA A 576 77.71 -110.58 -111.92
C ALA A 576 77.98 -109.29 -111.11
N ASN A 577 79.10 -108.60 -111.41
CA ASN A 577 79.47 -107.35 -110.75
C ASN A 577 78.56 -106.17 -111.14
N THR A 578 78.12 -106.05 -112.40
CA THR A 578 77.18 -105.00 -112.84
C THR A 578 75.81 -105.21 -112.21
N ASN A 579 75.29 -106.45 -112.17
CA ASN A 579 74.06 -106.78 -111.46
C ASN A 579 74.14 -106.42 -109.97
N LYS A 580 75.27 -106.75 -109.31
CA LYS A 580 75.51 -106.36 -107.92
C LYS A 580 75.58 -104.84 -107.73
N THR A 581 76.19 -104.13 -108.68
CA THR A 581 76.30 -102.66 -108.64
C THR A 581 74.94 -102.00 -108.86
N ALA A 582 74.13 -102.49 -109.80
CA ALA A 582 72.75 -102.04 -110.01
C ALA A 582 71.90 -102.22 -108.75
N ALA A 583 71.96 -103.40 -108.11
CA ALA A 583 71.24 -103.65 -106.86
C ALA A 583 71.68 -102.72 -105.71
N ASN A 584 72.98 -102.38 -105.64
CA ASN A 584 73.47 -101.40 -104.67
C ASN A 584 72.99 -99.97 -104.99
N MET A 585 72.86 -99.61 -106.27
CA MET A 585 72.34 -98.29 -106.69
C MET A 585 70.84 -98.17 -106.47
N GLU A 586 70.05 -99.22 -106.67
CA GLU A 586 68.62 -99.23 -106.31
C GLU A 586 68.42 -99.04 -104.80
N LYS A 587 69.25 -99.70 -103.98
CA LYS A 587 69.27 -99.45 -102.53
C LYS A 587 69.67 -98.02 -102.21
N GLY A 588 70.70 -97.48 -102.87
CA GLY A 588 71.11 -96.08 -102.72
C GLY A 588 70.00 -95.09 -103.05
N TYR A 589 69.29 -95.32 -104.15
CA TYR A 589 68.12 -94.54 -104.57
C TYR A 589 67.02 -94.55 -103.50
N TYR A 590 66.70 -95.73 -102.95
CA TYR A 590 65.72 -95.86 -101.87
C TYR A 590 66.12 -95.08 -100.61
N GLU A 591 67.38 -95.17 -100.18
CA GLU A 591 67.90 -94.42 -99.02
C GLU A 591 67.87 -92.89 -99.26
N ILE A 592 68.17 -92.43 -100.48
CA ILE A 592 68.07 -91.00 -100.83
C ILE A 592 66.62 -90.51 -100.76
N SER A 593 65.67 -91.30 -101.28
CA SER A 593 64.25 -90.97 -101.24
C SER A 593 63.74 -90.79 -99.81
N ILE A 594 64.12 -91.72 -98.91
CA ILE A 594 63.85 -91.58 -97.46
C ILE A 594 64.54 -90.33 -96.90
N GLY A 595 65.77 -90.05 -97.32
CA GLY A 595 66.51 -88.85 -96.92
C GLY A 595 65.78 -87.56 -97.28
N VAL A 596 65.24 -87.45 -98.50
CA VAL A 596 64.43 -86.30 -98.95
C VAL A 596 63.18 -86.13 -98.09
N GLU A 597 62.46 -87.22 -97.80
CA GLU A 597 61.28 -87.19 -96.94
C GLU A 597 61.62 -86.69 -95.52
N SER A 598 62.73 -87.16 -94.96
CA SER A 598 63.22 -86.74 -93.63
C SER A 598 63.57 -85.25 -93.59
N VAL A 599 64.21 -84.72 -94.63
CA VAL A 599 64.51 -83.28 -94.75
C VAL A 599 63.23 -82.46 -94.84
N ASN A 600 62.23 -82.90 -95.62
CA ASN A 600 60.94 -82.22 -95.71
C ASN A 600 60.23 -82.16 -94.35
N ARG A 601 60.20 -83.27 -93.60
CA ARG A 601 59.64 -83.30 -92.24
C ARG A 601 60.39 -82.36 -91.28
N THR A 602 61.70 -82.22 -91.46
CA THR A 602 62.52 -81.28 -90.68
C THR A 602 62.17 -79.82 -91.00
N ILE A 603 61.99 -79.48 -92.28
CA ILE A 603 61.54 -78.14 -92.70
C ILE A 603 60.16 -77.81 -92.12
N GLU A 604 59.22 -78.75 -92.16
CA GLU A 604 57.89 -78.58 -91.57
C GLU A 604 57.96 -78.33 -90.06
N ALA A 605 58.77 -79.12 -89.34
CA ALA A 605 59.00 -78.92 -87.91
C ALA A 605 59.59 -77.54 -87.60
N LEU A 606 60.56 -77.07 -88.39
CA LEU A 606 61.15 -75.74 -88.22
C LEU A 606 60.14 -74.61 -88.51
N ASN A 607 59.29 -74.74 -89.53
CA ASN A 607 58.22 -73.78 -89.79
C ASN A 607 57.21 -73.70 -88.63
N ASN A 608 56.89 -74.83 -88.01
CA ASN A 608 56.05 -74.86 -86.81
C ASN A 608 56.74 -74.16 -85.62
N ILE A 609 58.06 -74.32 -85.45
CA ILE A 609 58.84 -73.60 -84.41
C ILE A 609 58.81 -72.09 -84.67
N VAL A 610 59.07 -71.65 -85.90
CA VAL A 610 59.02 -70.23 -86.28
C VAL A 610 57.63 -69.65 -85.99
N SER A 611 56.57 -70.34 -86.42
CA SER A 611 55.20 -69.88 -86.20
C SER A 611 54.84 -69.80 -84.71
N GLY A 612 55.28 -70.78 -83.91
CA GLY A 612 55.09 -70.77 -82.46
C GLY A 612 55.86 -69.64 -81.76
N ALA A 613 57.07 -69.33 -82.22
CA ALA A 613 57.87 -68.23 -81.68
C ALA A 613 57.29 -66.85 -82.06
N GLU A 614 56.76 -66.69 -83.28
CA GLU A 614 56.05 -65.46 -83.69
C GLU A 614 54.75 -65.26 -82.86
N ALA A 615 54.01 -66.33 -82.59
CA ALA A 615 52.84 -66.28 -81.70
C ALA A 615 53.24 -65.87 -80.27
N ALA A 616 54.30 -66.47 -79.70
CA ALA A 616 54.80 -66.11 -78.38
C ALA A 616 55.26 -64.64 -78.32
N SER A 617 55.90 -64.12 -79.37
CA SER A 617 56.25 -62.69 -79.46
C SER A 617 55.01 -61.79 -79.42
N CYS A 618 53.92 -62.18 -80.08
CA CYS A 618 52.65 -61.46 -80.01
C CYS A 618 52.05 -61.48 -78.59
N ASP A 619 52.03 -62.66 -77.94
CA ASP A 619 51.51 -62.81 -76.58
C ASP A 619 52.29 -61.97 -75.56
N ILE A 620 53.61 -61.87 -75.69
CA ILE A 620 54.46 -61.01 -74.85
C ILE A 620 54.10 -59.54 -75.04
N GLY A 621 53.73 -59.11 -76.25
CA GLY A 621 53.25 -57.76 -76.51
C GLY A 621 51.93 -57.45 -75.78
N GLU A 622 51.02 -58.41 -75.67
CA GLU A 622 49.79 -58.26 -74.88
C GLU A 622 50.08 -58.26 -73.37
N ILE A 623 51.06 -59.04 -72.90
CA ILE A 623 51.54 -58.99 -71.50
C ILE A 623 52.07 -57.58 -71.18
N ALA A 624 52.90 -57.00 -72.05
CA ALA A 624 53.44 -55.65 -71.85
C ALA A 624 52.33 -54.60 -71.73
N LYS A 625 51.30 -54.65 -72.58
CA LYS A 625 50.12 -53.76 -72.46
C LYS A 625 49.35 -53.95 -71.17
N ALA A 626 49.22 -55.20 -70.69
CA ALA A 626 48.54 -55.49 -69.43
C ALA A 626 49.29 -54.90 -68.23
N ILE A 627 50.63 -54.94 -68.24
CA ILE A 627 51.49 -54.34 -67.21
C ILE A 627 51.32 -52.81 -67.19
N ASP A 628 51.32 -52.15 -68.35
CA ASP A 628 51.05 -50.70 -68.45
C ASP A 628 49.67 -50.34 -67.85
N GLY A 629 48.66 -51.17 -68.13
CA GLY A 629 47.33 -51.04 -67.53
C GLY A 629 47.36 -51.18 -66.00
N GLN A 630 48.08 -52.18 -65.48
CA GLN A 630 48.24 -52.38 -64.04
C GLN A 630 48.97 -51.23 -63.36
N ALA A 631 50.02 -50.66 -63.99
CA ALA A 631 50.73 -49.50 -63.45
C ALA A 631 49.82 -48.26 -63.35
N SER A 632 48.96 -48.04 -64.33
CA SER A 632 47.95 -46.96 -64.30
C SER A 632 46.95 -47.14 -63.14
N VAL A 633 46.44 -48.36 -62.96
CA VAL A 633 45.52 -48.69 -61.85
C VAL A 633 46.21 -48.53 -60.49
N ALA A 634 47.47 -48.96 -60.35
CA ALA A 634 48.25 -48.79 -59.14
C ALA A 634 48.37 -47.32 -58.72
N ASN A 635 48.67 -46.43 -59.68
CA ASN A 635 48.73 -44.98 -59.43
C ASN A 635 47.37 -44.40 -59.00
N GLN A 636 46.26 -44.86 -59.60
CA GLN A 636 44.91 -44.43 -59.18
C GLN A 636 44.58 -44.88 -57.76
N ILE A 637 45.00 -46.10 -57.37
CA ILE A 637 44.82 -46.60 -56.01
C ILE A 637 45.65 -45.76 -55.03
N MET A 638 46.91 -45.43 -55.35
CA MET A 638 47.72 -44.55 -54.51
C MET A 638 47.06 -43.18 -54.28
N GLN A 639 46.55 -42.55 -55.34
CA GLN A 639 45.83 -41.28 -55.21
C GLN A 639 44.55 -41.41 -54.36
N ALA A 640 43.83 -42.52 -54.48
CA ALA A 640 42.67 -42.81 -53.64
C ALA A 640 43.06 -43.03 -52.16
N MET A 641 44.21 -43.66 -51.89
CA MET A 641 44.75 -43.82 -50.54
C MET A 641 45.15 -42.48 -49.93
N GLU A 642 45.83 -41.60 -50.67
CA GLU A 642 46.14 -40.24 -50.21
C GLU A 642 44.89 -39.46 -49.82
N ASN A 643 43.86 -39.47 -50.68
CA ASN A 643 42.56 -38.87 -50.37
C ASN A 643 41.90 -39.52 -49.13
N GLY A 644 42.02 -40.84 -49.00
CA GLY A 644 41.57 -41.60 -47.85
C GLY A 644 42.26 -41.17 -46.55
N THR A 645 43.58 -40.94 -46.56
CA THR A 645 44.30 -40.44 -45.39
C THR A 645 43.88 -39.04 -44.99
N ALA A 646 43.64 -38.15 -45.97
CA ALA A 646 43.17 -36.80 -45.71
C ALA A 646 41.79 -36.80 -45.06
N LEU A 647 40.84 -37.58 -45.62
CA LEU A 647 39.49 -37.72 -45.08
C LEU A 647 39.50 -38.36 -43.68
N ASN A 648 40.40 -39.32 -43.43
CA ASN A 648 40.53 -39.95 -42.12
C ASN A 648 41.08 -38.98 -41.07
N ARG A 649 41.97 -38.06 -41.44
CA ARG A 649 42.40 -36.96 -40.55
C ARG A 649 41.26 -36.00 -40.22
N GLU A 650 40.50 -35.58 -41.22
CA GLU A 650 39.32 -34.72 -41.02
C GLU A 650 38.27 -35.39 -40.12
N ASN A 651 38.01 -36.69 -40.32
CA ASN A 651 37.13 -37.45 -39.45
C ASN A 651 37.62 -37.49 -37.99
N LEU A 652 38.94 -37.63 -37.77
CA LEU A 652 39.50 -37.59 -36.42
C LEU A 652 39.27 -36.23 -35.75
N ASP A 653 39.44 -35.13 -36.48
CA ASP A 653 39.17 -33.79 -35.97
C ASP A 653 37.68 -33.62 -35.61
N ASN A 654 36.76 -34.06 -36.47
CA ASN A 654 35.31 -34.06 -36.21
C ASN A 654 34.93 -34.89 -34.97
N ILE A 655 35.61 -36.01 -34.74
CA ILE A 655 35.40 -36.85 -33.55
C ILE A 655 35.87 -36.15 -32.28
N GLN A 656 36.99 -35.42 -32.33
CA GLN A 656 37.46 -34.62 -31.20
C GLN A 656 36.48 -33.48 -30.87
N GLU A 657 35.95 -32.82 -31.89
CA GLU A 657 34.91 -31.78 -31.73
C GLU A 657 33.63 -32.37 -31.10
N LEU A 658 33.17 -33.53 -31.59
CA LEU A 658 32.03 -34.24 -30.99
C LEU A 658 32.25 -34.62 -29.52
N ALA A 659 33.46 -35.05 -29.17
CA ALA A 659 33.81 -35.35 -27.79
C ALA A 659 33.73 -34.10 -26.91
N ALA A 660 34.28 -32.97 -27.37
CA ALA A 660 34.22 -31.69 -26.66
C ALA A 660 32.77 -31.19 -26.48
N ILE A 661 31.94 -31.25 -27.52
CA ILE A 661 30.52 -30.89 -27.46
C ILE A 661 29.78 -31.80 -26.47
N SER A 662 30.11 -33.09 -26.43
CA SER A 662 29.53 -34.04 -25.49
C SER A 662 29.88 -33.70 -24.04
N GLU A 663 31.13 -33.32 -23.76
CA GLU A 663 31.55 -32.85 -22.43
C GLU A 663 30.81 -31.57 -22.01
N GLU A 664 30.72 -30.57 -22.91
CA GLU A 664 29.99 -29.32 -22.65
C GLU A 664 28.49 -29.55 -22.42
N THR A 665 27.88 -30.43 -23.20
CA THR A 665 26.47 -30.81 -23.05
C THR A 665 26.24 -31.54 -21.73
N SER A 666 27.18 -32.40 -21.30
CA SER A 666 27.11 -33.08 -20.01
C SER A 666 27.15 -32.09 -18.86
N ALA A 667 28.07 -31.12 -18.88
CA ALA A 667 28.15 -30.07 -17.87
C ALA A 667 26.86 -29.24 -17.81
N SER A 668 26.36 -28.80 -18.97
CA SER A 668 25.09 -28.05 -19.05
C SER A 668 23.90 -28.86 -18.50
N THR A 669 23.88 -30.17 -18.74
CA THR A 669 22.84 -31.07 -18.25
C THR A 669 22.89 -31.22 -16.72
N GLU A 670 24.07 -31.28 -16.13
CA GLU A 670 24.23 -31.27 -14.67
C GLU A 670 23.75 -29.95 -14.05
N GLU A 671 24.07 -28.81 -14.66
CA GLU A 671 23.60 -27.49 -14.21
C GLU A 671 22.07 -27.36 -14.27
N ILE A 672 21.44 -27.79 -15.37
CA ILE A 672 19.98 -27.81 -15.50
C ILE A 672 19.37 -28.76 -14.46
N GLY A 673 19.99 -29.92 -14.23
CA GLY A 673 19.57 -30.87 -13.20
C GLY A 673 19.58 -30.24 -11.80
N GLY A 674 20.64 -29.50 -11.47
CA GLY A 674 20.75 -28.73 -10.23
C GLY A 674 19.67 -27.66 -10.09
N ALA A 675 19.48 -26.83 -11.12
CA ALA A 675 18.45 -25.78 -11.14
C ALA A 675 17.03 -26.36 -11.01
N THR A 676 16.77 -27.51 -11.65
CA THR A 676 15.49 -28.23 -11.56
C THR A 676 15.23 -28.72 -10.12
N TYR A 677 16.27 -29.22 -9.44
CA TYR A 677 16.17 -29.65 -8.05
C TYR A 677 15.88 -28.47 -7.11
N GLU A 678 16.55 -27.33 -7.31
CA GLU A 678 16.27 -26.11 -6.54
C GLU A 678 14.84 -25.60 -6.75
N LEU A 679 14.37 -25.54 -8.01
CA LEU A 679 13.00 -25.14 -8.33
C LEU A 679 11.96 -26.06 -7.70
N SER A 680 12.20 -27.38 -7.72
CA SER A 680 11.33 -28.35 -7.06
C SER A 680 11.24 -28.09 -5.55
N THR A 681 12.38 -27.78 -4.93
CA THR A 681 12.46 -27.45 -3.50
C THR A 681 11.71 -26.15 -3.17
N ILE A 682 11.89 -25.10 -3.97
CA ILE A 682 11.18 -23.81 -3.79
C ILE A 682 9.68 -24.01 -3.97
N THR A 683 9.26 -24.72 -5.01
CA THR A 683 7.85 -25.00 -5.30
C THR A 683 7.21 -25.80 -4.17
N GLY A 684 7.93 -26.77 -3.59
CA GLY A 684 7.50 -27.51 -2.41
C GLY A 684 7.25 -26.59 -1.20
N ARG A 685 8.20 -25.69 -0.90
CA ARG A 685 8.05 -24.70 0.20
C ARG A 685 6.92 -23.71 -0.03
N LEU A 686 6.74 -23.25 -1.27
CA LEU A 686 5.63 -22.36 -1.63
C LEU A 686 4.28 -23.06 -1.48
N LYS A 687 4.18 -24.31 -1.92
CA LYS A 687 2.97 -25.13 -1.76
C LYS A 687 2.62 -25.35 -0.29
N GLU A 688 3.62 -25.62 0.56
CA GLU A 688 3.44 -25.72 2.01
C GLU A 688 2.95 -24.40 2.62
N THR A 689 3.53 -23.27 2.19
CA THR A 689 3.16 -21.94 2.70
C THR A 689 1.76 -21.54 2.26
N MET A 690 1.41 -21.75 0.99
CA MET A 690 0.07 -21.49 0.47
C MET A 690 -0.98 -22.41 1.10
N GLY A 691 -0.61 -23.66 1.42
CA GLY A 691 -1.49 -24.62 2.09
C GLY A 691 -1.92 -24.23 3.52
N LYS A 692 -1.32 -23.18 4.10
CA LYS A 692 -1.77 -22.59 5.39
C LYS A 692 -3.02 -21.71 5.26
N PHE A 693 -3.33 -21.29 4.04
CA PHE A 693 -4.52 -20.51 3.74
C PHE A 693 -5.59 -21.45 3.18
N GLU A 694 -6.79 -21.35 3.73
CA GLU A 694 -7.97 -22.09 3.31
C GLU A 694 -8.81 -21.13 2.45
N VAL A 695 -8.87 -21.41 1.15
CA VAL A 695 -9.65 -20.66 0.16
C VAL A 695 -10.74 -21.53 -0.42
#